data_AF-A0A564TSH4-F1
#
_entry.id   AF-A0A564TSH4-F1
#
_cell.length_a   1.000
_cell.length_b   1.000
_cell.length_c   1.000
_cell.angle_alpha   90.00
_cell.angle_beta   90.00
_cell.angle_gamma   90.00
#
_symmetry.space_group_name_H-M   'P 1'
#
loop_
_entity.id
_entity.type
_entity.pdbx_description
1 polymer ?
#
loop_
_entity_poly.entity_id
_entity_poly.type
_entity_poly.pdbx_seq_one_letter_code
_entity_poly.pdbx_strand_id
1 'polypeptide(L)'
;MKIQERITTLTEEVKDDNTTSLWRVCRGIVENVSQHNKQIIAQMRDYDTHDKEHSEKVLEIIEDILGQNMEKLTVYELLLLYMSAYLHDSAMALPDWEYKVLKAVEGTEEYHDNTLEFTICNDYKPKHTYSEALRIIEENKDKLFCYDTAKNYICAKPTEDKMTESLAEFMQQYEEFRNGYITDLDKCKGSVSEYMDKSRWIRSEFIRQTHHIRAVENVESLKGKIADAIGGFYAEKFIEDLAAICRCHGENLESVFQLPDTRKDWLGRTANIQFLAMMLRLGDVIHFDSKRAPRSLYAEKQITDAVSYKHWNAKFQELQYKVQNENGKVTICYQAYCEDPEMYYFIQDYMGWIDNEIDNYYVLKNKWKMNQSSETGQYCFNIEKVDRTDIGYDKDQFVPDNDMKFVLNQSKILELLMGIQLYKDPFLCLREIYQNALDASKCMKAYNKKKGKTENLTIEFGIGEEDLHGKKERYIYCLDHGTGMNAYIIKNYLLHIGNSYYRSKDFAKQNTDWGYDVKPTSQFGIGLLSGYMLADKIGITTIHYEESGNALSFMMEGVNEHFYYTKPKRTEVEAIGDHGTLVKLYLKEEYRDKVNVEYIPKMPLALMAHNDKVKEDIGGQDVVEKNLFYILSHYIGVECSGISVMICDEAGIKRKNYYCNIIFDQRNYDEISDEDMKELLKYWGDQYYKNIEKMIVEKRNLVEDYVIKVMTKNVELYSHITLPKKGIGECKSRINNNHFIGCMEQSILVDGILIEKLPETFKKAEEILGDDVMKASIINYIGEKRPVLSIDRNVCVKFPEMKVELEKLRNKFIEELAKTIIRHIQNENISEEDPEQLLIWDIVVGDFSSVVGDLLKKMEISQCKNLIFEKNFVEKNKYTLNDLLSDNNIYLKNIDFRKYQEIIRHIILGRSVVATRIKVEDLNITIQGEEYQELTCIKNMYVDGPVTLRTIVVCADEWNGRFEDYDIVNEIWPIINPDLYRCLTWGIVIKGVTNRCKIVHNIEGSILEIANLDPVLIHPIYGIGSKERWEGCEESYVGKFYNNQQQFKLHEMTNWGRKAREEKISYALYVYIAPRELNRLDQEILAKYEESDPDYVNGVKEGWSILFLGECQKYIICPGIVPRAEMAKKVREDYIKLTPDITYLYSDGTKVFDELK
;
A
#
# COMPACT_ATOMS: atom_id res chain seq x y z
N MET A 1 27.11 52.03 -24.27
CA MET A 1 26.21 50.92 -24.69
C MET A 1 25.64 51.33 -26.04
N LYS A 2 25.87 50.53 -27.09
CA LYS A 2 25.61 50.95 -28.47
C LYS A 2 24.11 51.13 -28.76
N ILE A 3 23.23 50.29 -28.22
CA ILE A 3 21.78 50.42 -28.37
C ILE A 3 21.30 51.75 -27.78
N GLN A 4 21.76 52.10 -26.57
CA GLN A 4 21.39 53.34 -25.90
C GLN A 4 21.87 54.59 -26.67
N GLU A 5 23.10 54.54 -27.20
CA GLU A 5 23.67 55.58 -28.06
C GLU A 5 22.84 55.72 -29.34
N ARG A 6 22.50 54.60 -29.99
CA ARG A 6 21.70 54.58 -31.22
C ARG A 6 20.28 55.10 -31.00
N ILE A 7 19.62 54.75 -29.90
CA ILE A 7 18.30 55.32 -29.54
C ILE A 7 18.41 56.83 -29.40
N THR A 8 19.46 57.33 -28.74
CA THR A 8 19.66 58.77 -28.55
C THR A 8 19.87 59.48 -29.89
N THR A 9 20.75 58.96 -30.75
CA THR A 9 20.99 59.49 -32.10
C THR A 9 19.71 59.48 -32.94
N LEU A 10 18.98 58.37 -32.98
CA LEU A 10 17.73 58.30 -33.75
C LEU A 10 16.64 59.21 -33.19
N THR A 11 16.60 59.43 -31.88
CA THR A 11 15.66 60.37 -31.26
C THR A 11 15.94 61.81 -31.73
N GLU A 12 17.23 62.18 -31.81
CA GLU A 12 17.67 63.49 -32.33
C GLU A 12 17.47 63.64 -33.85
N GLU A 13 17.55 62.55 -34.62
CA GLU A 13 17.32 62.51 -36.07
C GLU A 13 15.83 62.59 -36.43
N VAL A 14 14.98 61.80 -35.75
CA VAL A 14 13.54 61.71 -36.04
C VAL A 14 12.79 62.99 -35.64
N LYS A 15 13.24 63.67 -34.57
CA LYS A 15 12.64 64.92 -34.05
C LYS A 15 11.13 64.84 -33.82
N ASP A 16 10.67 63.70 -33.33
CA ASP A 16 9.29 63.45 -32.93
C ASP A 16 9.14 63.61 -31.41
N ASP A 17 8.14 64.39 -30.98
CA ASP A 17 7.90 64.72 -29.57
C ASP A 17 7.56 63.47 -28.75
N ASN A 18 6.81 62.53 -29.34
CA ASN A 18 6.45 61.26 -28.70
C ASN A 18 7.69 60.41 -28.45
N THR A 19 8.56 60.25 -29.46
CA THR A 19 9.82 59.50 -29.35
C THR A 19 10.75 60.08 -28.29
N THR A 20 10.90 61.42 -28.27
CA THR A 20 11.74 62.12 -27.29
C THR A 20 11.20 61.97 -25.85
N SER A 21 9.88 62.14 -25.69
CA SER A 21 9.21 62.01 -24.40
C SER A 21 9.29 60.58 -23.88
N LEU A 22 9.06 59.58 -24.74
CA LEU A 22 9.14 58.17 -24.40
C LEU A 22 10.55 57.79 -23.97
N TRP A 23 11.58 58.21 -24.72
CA TRP A 23 12.97 57.91 -24.37
C TRP A 23 13.35 58.43 -22.98
N ARG A 24 12.89 59.65 -22.63
CA ARG A 24 13.07 60.20 -21.28
C ARG A 24 12.38 59.35 -20.21
N VAL A 25 11.13 58.95 -20.44
CA VAL A 25 10.36 58.11 -19.51
C VAL A 25 11.00 56.72 -19.34
N CYS A 26 11.39 56.07 -20.43
CA CYS A 26 12.06 54.77 -20.41
C CYS A 26 13.35 54.78 -19.58
N ARG A 27 14.20 55.81 -19.73
CA ARG A 27 15.41 55.95 -18.90
C ARG A 27 15.10 56.07 -17.41
N GLY A 28 14.10 56.87 -17.06
CA GLY A 28 13.65 57.00 -15.67
C GLY A 28 13.08 55.69 -15.10
N ILE A 29 12.35 54.91 -15.90
CA ILE A 29 11.86 53.60 -15.48
C ILE A 29 13.03 52.64 -15.23
N VAL A 30 13.99 52.55 -16.17
CA VAL A 30 15.15 51.66 -16.03
C VAL A 30 15.98 51.98 -14.80
N GLU A 31 16.20 53.25 -14.47
CA GLU A 31 16.93 53.65 -13.26
C GLU A 31 16.23 53.16 -11.98
N ASN A 32 14.91 53.32 -11.90
CA ASN A 32 14.12 52.86 -10.75
C ASN A 32 14.08 51.33 -10.64
N VAL A 33 13.84 50.62 -11.76
CA VAL A 33 13.81 49.15 -11.79
C VAL A 33 15.17 48.56 -11.45
N SER A 34 16.26 49.12 -11.99
CA SER A 34 17.62 48.67 -11.70
C SER A 34 17.97 48.77 -10.21
N GLN A 35 17.46 49.80 -9.52
CA GLN A 35 17.66 49.95 -8.08
C GLN A 35 16.86 48.92 -7.28
N HIS A 36 15.64 48.57 -7.74
CA HIS A 36 14.80 47.56 -7.12
C HIS A 36 15.35 46.14 -7.32
N ASN A 37 15.84 45.80 -8.53
CA ASN A 37 16.37 44.47 -8.85
C ASN A 37 17.58 44.07 -7.98
N LYS A 38 18.27 45.01 -7.32
CA LYS A 38 19.29 44.70 -6.30
C LYS A 38 18.77 43.84 -5.16
N GLN A 39 17.46 43.87 -4.89
CA GLN A 39 16.81 43.04 -3.88
C GLN A 39 16.84 41.54 -4.23
N ILE A 40 17.05 41.16 -5.49
CA ILE A 40 17.17 39.75 -5.90
C ILE A 40 18.28 39.07 -5.11
N ILE A 41 19.41 39.74 -4.88
CA ILE A 41 20.55 39.18 -4.14
C ILE A 41 20.14 38.79 -2.70
N ALA A 42 19.30 39.60 -2.06
CA ALA A 42 18.83 39.40 -0.69
C ALA A 42 17.67 38.40 -0.57
N GLN A 43 16.75 38.39 -1.55
CA GLN A 43 15.55 37.54 -1.53
C GLN A 43 15.79 36.14 -2.11
N MET A 44 16.75 36.00 -3.03
CA MET A 44 17.08 34.75 -3.72
C MET A 44 18.47 34.26 -3.27
N ARG A 45 18.51 33.63 -2.08
CA ARG A 45 19.76 33.26 -1.40
C ARG A 45 20.70 32.42 -2.27
N ASP A 46 20.21 31.35 -2.90
CA ASP A 46 21.05 30.40 -3.64
C ASP A 46 21.41 30.87 -5.07
N TYR A 47 20.82 31.97 -5.56
CA TYR A 47 21.00 32.43 -6.94
C TYR A 47 22.18 33.39 -7.12
N ASP A 48 22.79 33.35 -8.30
CA ASP A 48 23.88 34.24 -8.70
C ASP A 48 23.38 35.66 -9.03
N THR A 49 24.26 36.58 -9.45
CA THR A 49 23.86 38.00 -9.59
C THR A 49 22.90 38.21 -10.77
N HIS A 50 21.80 38.91 -10.49
CA HIS A 50 20.75 39.32 -11.46
C HIS A 50 20.44 40.82 -11.27
N ASP A 51 21.48 41.63 -11.20
CA ASP A 51 21.34 43.07 -11.00
C ASP A 51 21.48 43.84 -12.32
N LYS A 52 21.70 45.16 -12.21
CA LYS A 52 21.88 46.02 -13.38
C LYS A 52 22.98 45.53 -14.33
N GLU A 53 24.06 44.97 -13.79
CA GLU A 53 25.19 44.48 -14.61
C GLU A 53 24.73 43.32 -15.50
N HIS A 54 23.86 42.44 -14.99
CA HIS A 54 23.27 41.38 -15.80
C HIS A 54 22.45 41.93 -16.98
N SER A 55 21.53 42.87 -16.72
CA SER A 55 20.75 43.49 -17.81
C SER A 55 21.63 44.21 -18.84
N GLU A 56 22.70 44.88 -18.39
CA GLU A 56 23.68 45.51 -19.29
C GLU A 56 24.42 44.47 -20.15
N LYS A 57 24.80 43.33 -19.57
CA LYS A 57 25.45 42.24 -20.32
C LYS A 57 24.53 41.55 -21.32
N VAL A 58 23.26 41.33 -20.97
CA VAL A 58 22.26 40.84 -21.92
C VAL A 58 22.17 41.77 -23.13
N LEU A 59 22.16 43.09 -22.91
CA LEU A 59 22.17 44.06 -24.01
C LEU A 59 23.48 44.06 -24.80
N GLU A 60 24.64 43.95 -24.16
CA GLU A 60 25.93 43.83 -24.85
C GLU A 60 25.97 42.57 -25.74
N ILE A 61 25.46 41.43 -25.26
CA ILE A 61 25.37 40.20 -26.06
C ILE A 61 24.47 40.42 -27.27
N ILE A 62 23.30 41.04 -27.08
CA ILE A 62 22.38 41.36 -28.18
C ILE A 62 23.07 42.32 -29.17
N GLU A 63 23.80 43.33 -28.69
CA GLU A 63 24.59 44.24 -29.52
C GLU A 63 25.63 43.50 -30.38
N ASP A 64 26.33 42.53 -29.79
CA ASP A 64 27.35 41.74 -30.47
C ASP A 64 26.73 40.75 -31.48
N ILE A 65 25.56 40.18 -31.19
CA ILE A 65 24.80 39.37 -32.16
C ILE A 65 24.32 40.23 -33.33
N LEU A 66 23.78 41.43 -33.07
CA LEU A 66 23.25 42.31 -34.11
C LEU A 66 24.34 42.90 -35.00
N GLY A 67 25.50 43.26 -34.44
CA GLY A 67 26.57 43.93 -35.16
C GLY A 67 26.08 45.18 -35.90
N GLN A 68 26.49 45.35 -37.17
CA GLN A 68 26.04 46.49 -37.99
C GLN A 68 24.54 46.48 -38.33
N ASN A 69 23.84 45.35 -38.22
CA ASN A 69 22.41 45.32 -38.50
C ASN A 69 21.57 46.07 -37.46
N MET A 70 22.14 46.36 -36.27
CA MET A 70 21.51 47.23 -35.27
C MET A 70 21.13 48.60 -35.85
N GLU A 71 21.92 49.12 -36.80
CA GLU A 71 21.65 50.41 -37.47
C GLU A 71 20.35 50.44 -38.28
N LYS A 72 19.85 49.26 -38.66
CA LYS A 72 18.63 49.06 -39.47
C LYS A 72 17.37 48.91 -38.61
N LEU A 73 17.51 48.70 -37.30
CA LEU A 73 16.38 48.55 -36.40
C LEU A 73 15.69 49.89 -36.17
N THR A 74 14.37 49.84 -36.00
CA THR A 74 13.56 51.02 -35.70
C THR A 74 13.79 51.48 -34.24
N VAL A 75 13.48 52.74 -33.94
CA VAL A 75 13.52 53.24 -32.55
C VAL A 75 12.60 52.43 -31.65
N TYR A 76 11.47 51.98 -32.19
CA TYR A 76 10.50 51.13 -31.49
C TYR A 76 11.14 49.80 -31.04
N GLU A 77 11.82 49.10 -31.95
CA GLU A 77 12.50 47.84 -31.65
C GLU A 77 13.64 48.01 -30.65
N LEU A 78 14.45 49.06 -30.83
CA LEU A 78 15.56 49.35 -29.92
C LEU A 78 15.06 49.70 -28.51
N LEU A 79 13.96 50.47 -28.39
CA LEU A 79 13.33 50.75 -27.10
C LEU A 79 12.78 49.50 -26.45
N LEU A 80 12.14 48.60 -27.21
CA LEU A 80 11.64 47.33 -26.68
C LEU A 80 12.77 46.41 -26.21
N LEU A 81 13.88 46.29 -26.96
CA LEU A 81 15.06 45.53 -26.52
C LEU A 81 15.66 46.13 -25.25
N TYR A 82 15.87 47.44 -25.25
CA TYR A 82 16.40 48.16 -24.09
C TYR A 82 15.51 47.94 -22.86
N MET A 83 14.21 48.20 -22.97
CA MET A 83 13.29 48.06 -21.83
C MET A 83 13.15 46.61 -21.36
N SER A 84 13.02 45.66 -22.28
CA SER A 84 12.83 44.24 -21.92
C SER A 84 14.04 43.65 -21.20
N ALA A 85 15.27 43.99 -21.59
CA ALA A 85 16.46 43.52 -20.89
C ALA A 85 16.53 43.93 -19.41
N TYR A 86 15.97 45.09 -19.04
CA TYR A 86 15.89 45.51 -17.62
C TYR A 86 14.62 45.02 -16.90
N LEU A 87 13.55 44.69 -17.64
CA LEU A 87 12.25 44.34 -17.07
C LEU A 87 11.96 42.84 -17.02
N HIS A 88 12.64 41.99 -17.81
CA HIS A 88 12.35 40.56 -17.87
C HIS A 88 12.47 39.87 -16.50
N ASP A 89 13.49 40.25 -15.73
CA ASP A 89 13.73 39.81 -14.35
C ASP A 89 13.08 40.67 -13.26
N SER A 90 12.31 41.71 -13.62
CA SER A 90 11.75 42.65 -12.64
C SER A 90 10.89 42.01 -11.56
N ALA A 91 10.29 40.84 -11.86
CA ALA A 91 9.47 40.09 -10.92
C ALA A 91 10.26 39.04 -10.10
N MET A 92 11.57 38.89 -10.31
CA MET A 92 12.46 38.13 -9.43
C MET A 92 12.68 38.85 -8.09
N ALA A 93 12.64 40.19 -8.09
CA ALA A 93 12.62 41.00 -6.86
C ALA A 93 11.18 41.36 -6.49
N LEU A 94 10.69 40.80 -5.39
CA LEU A 94 9.39 41.18 -4.86
C LEU A 94 9.49 42.50 -4.08
N PRO A 95 8.50 43.39 -4.14
CA PRO A 95 8.34 44.41 -3.12
C PRO A 95 8.12 43.76 -1.75
N ASP A 96 8.46 44.49 -0.68
CA ASP A 96 8.48 43.99 0.70
C ASP A 96 7.15 43.35 1.13
N TRP A 97 6.01 43.95 0.73
CA TRP A 97 4.68 43.44 1.07
C TRP A 97 4.34 42.11 0.41
N GLU A 98 4.72 41.92 -0.85
CA GLU A 98 4.57 40.62 -1.54
C GLU A 98 5.45 39.56 -0.89
N TYR A 99 6.72 39.89 -0.60
CA TYR A 99 7.65 38.97 0.06
C TYR A 99 7.16 38.56 1.46
N LYS A 100 6.62 39.51 2.24
CA LYS A 100 5.99 39.26 3.56
C LYS A 100 4.77 38.36 3.47
N VAL A 101 3.88 38.58 2.50
CA VAL A 101 2.71 37.70 2.28
C VAL A 101 3.16 36.27 2.01
N LEU A 102 4.16 36.06 1.14
CA LEU A 102 4.70 34.72 0.90
C LEU A 102 5.21 34.11 2.20
N LYS A 103 6.08 34.81 2.94
CA LYS A 103 6.63 34.32 4.21
C LYS A 103 5.54 33.96 5.24
N ALA A 104 4.45 34.72 5.30
CA ALA A 104 3.37 34.46 6.24
C ALA A 104 2.54 33.22 5.89
N VAL A 105 2.38 32.90 4.61
CA VAL A 105 1.69 31.68 4.15
C VAL A 105 2.45 30.41 4.55
N GLU A 106 3.79 30.50 4.62
CA GLU A 106 4.65 29.34 4.82
C GLU A 106 4.47 28.66 6.18
N GLY A 107 4.49 27.33 6.16
CA GLY A 107 4.62 26.55 7.36
C GLY A 107 3.31 26.12 7.99
N THR A 108 3.46 25.55 9.19
CA THR A 108 2.37 25.15 10.08
C THR A 108 2.50 25.90 11.41
N GLU A 109 1.59 25.68 12.35
CA GLU A 109 1.73 26.22 13.71
C GLU A 109 3.03 25.80 14.39
N GLU A 110 3.57 24.61 14.07
CA GLU A 110 4.81 24.09 14.63
C GLU A 110 6.06 24.52 13.84
N TYR A 111 5.93 24.65 12.52
CA TYR A 111 7.05 24.89 11.61
C TYR A 111 6.85 26.21 10.86
N HIS A 112 7.13 27.35 11.49
CA HIS A 112 7.02 28.67 10.85
C HIS A 112 8.13 29.63 11.32
N ASP A 113 8.26 30.74 10.60
CA ASP A 113 9.16 31.83 10.98
C ASP A 113 8.53 32.67 12.10
N ASN A 114 8.97 32.44 13.35
CA ASN A 114 8.48 33.14 14.53
C ASN A 114 8.96 34.60 14.65
N THR A 115 9.73 35.10 13.67
CA THR A 115 10.15 36.52 13.61
C THR A 115 9.14 37.41 12.89
N LEU A 116 8.12 36.83 12.25
CA LEU A 116 7.09 37.56 11.52
C LEU A 116 6.04 38.17 12.48
N GLU A 117 5.60 39.40 12.18
CA GLU A 117 4.53 40.09 12.93
C GLU A 117 3.14 39.47 12.71
N PHE A 118 2.97 38.72 11.62
CA PHE A 118 1.76 37.97 11.31
C PHE A 118 2.10 36.69 10.54
N THR A 119 1.32 35.65 10.77
CA THR A 119 1.46 34.35 10.12
C THR A 119 0.09 33.82 9.70
N ILE A 120 0.03 33.16 8.55
CA ILE A 120 -1.15 32.48 8.00
C ILE A 120 -0.98 30.96 8.14
N CYS A 121 0.24 30.44 7.91
CA CYS A 121 0.61 29.02 8.04
C CYS A 121 -0.39 28.08 7.37
N ASN A 122 -0.39 28.06 6.03
CA ASN A 122 -1.35 27.31 5.22
C ASN A 122 -0.80 25.99 4.64
N ASP A 123 0.41 25.55 5.03
CA ASP A 123 0.90 24.26 4.57
C ASP A 123 -0.05 23.14 5.08
N TYR A 124 -0.30 22.15 4.22
CA TYR A 124 -1.24 21.04 4.42
C TYR A 124 -2.72 21.40 4.50
N LYS A 125 -3.10 22.62 4.15
CA LYS A 125 -4.51 23.06 4.11
C LYS A 125 -4.94 23.39 2.69
N PRO A 126 -6.24 23.27 2.37
CA PRO A 126 -6.78 23.79 1.12
C PRO A 126 -6.38 25.26 0.92
N LYS A 127 -6.20 25.68 -0.33
CA LYS A 127 -5.98 27.10 -0.62
C LYS A 127 -7.22 27.89 -0.19
N HIS A 128 -7.01 29.08 0.34
CA HIS A 128 -8.11 29.96 0.72
C HIS A 128 -8.94 30.33 -0.53
N THR A 129 -10.24 30.54 -0.35
CA THR A 129 -11.07 31.17 -1.38
C THR A 129 -10.64 32.63 -1.56
N TYR A 130 -10.99 33.24 -2.70
CA TYR A 130 -10.61 34.63 -2.98
C TYR A 130 -11.14 35.58 -1.89
N SER A 131 -12.38 35.37 -1.44
CA SER A 131 -12.99 36.17 -0.38
C SER A 131 -12.31 35.99 0.98
N GLU A 132 -11.84 34.78 1.30
CA GLU A 132 -11.07 34.53 2.53
C GLU A 132 -9.69 35.18 2.46
N ALA A 133 -9.00 35.03 1.33
CA ALA A 133 -7.71 35.67 1.08
C ALA A 133 -7.82 37.19 1.18
N LEU A 134 -8.82 37.79 0.52
CA LEU A 134 -9.07 39.22 0.57
C LEU A 134 -9.33 39.71 2.00
N ARG A 135 -10.13 38.97 2.79
CA ARG A 135 -10.37 39.29 4.20
C ARG A 135 -9.07 39.24 5.02
N ILE A 136 -8.26 38.18 4.85
CA ILE A 136 -6.98 38.02 5.56
C ILE A 136 -6.04 39.19 5.26
N ILE A 137 -5.91 39.58 3.99
CA ILE A 137 -5.08 40.71 3.58
C ILE A 137 -5.63 42.03 4.15
N GLU A 138 -6.94 42.28 4.06
CA GLU A 138 -7.55 43.52 4.57
C GLU A 138 -7.40 43.67 6.08
N GLU A 139 -7.57 42.58 6.85
CA GLU A 139 -7.40 42.58 8.32
C GLU A 139 -5.94 42.79 8.76
N ASN A 140 -4.96 42.57 7.87
CA ASN A 140 -3.53 42.65 8.18
C ASN A 140 -2.78 43.68 7.32
N LYS A 141 -3.47 44.50 6.54
CA LYS A 141 -2.84 45.42 5.57
C LYS A 141 -1.84 46.38 6.22
N ASP A 142 -2.13 46.86 7.42
CA ASP A 142 -1.26 47.78 8.19
C ASP A 142 0.09 47.14 8.56
N LYS A 143 0.14 45.80 8.64
CA LYS A 143 1.37 45.03 8.88
C LYS A 143 2.12 44.71 7.58
N LEU A 144 1.40 44.70 6.46
CA LEU A 144 1.92 44.36 5.13
C LEU A 144 2.55 45.56 4.44
N PHE A 145 1.83 46.69 4.33
CA PHE A 145 2.30 47.88 3.65
C PHE A 145 1.64 49.17 4.13
N CYS A 146 2.32 50.30 3.90
CA CYS A 146 1.73 51.64 3.97
C CYS A 146 1.60 52.20 2.56
N TYR A 147 0.36 52.41 2.08
CA TYR A 147 0.10 52.77 0.69
C TYR A 147 0.79 54.08 0.26
N ASP A 148 0.88 55.07 1.15
CA ASP A 148 1.56 56.34 0.87
C ASP A 148 3.04 56.20 0.55
N THR A 149 3.68 55.15 1.08
CA THR A 149 5.07 54.82 0.73
C THR A 149 5.12 53.84 -0.43
N ALA A 150 4.24 52.84 -0.46
CA ALA A 150 4.20 51.79 -1.47
C ALA A 150 3.94 52.34 -2.89
N LYS A 151 3.10 53.37 -3.03
CA LYS A 151 2.81 54.03 -4.31
C LYS A 151 4.04 54.64 -5.02
N ASN A 152 5.16 54.81 -4.31
CA ASN A 152 6.41 55.29 -4.89
C ASN A 152 7.18 54.18 -5.63
N TYR A 153 6.87 52.90 -5.40
CA TYR A 153 7.44 51.81 -6.18
C TYR A 153 6.96 51.91 -7.64
N ILE A 154 7.88 51.75 -8.59
CA ILE A 154 7.64 52.07 -10.00
C ILE A 154 6.52 51.23 -10.63
N CYS A 155 6.34 49.99 -10.16
CA CYS A 155 5.32 49.04 -10.61
C CYS A 155 4.17 48.86 -9.61
N ALA A 156 4.01 49.75 -8.62
CA ALA A 156 2.93 49.69 -7.64
C ALA A 156 1.54 49.79 -8.31
N LYS A 157 0.56 49.09 -7.73
CA LYS A 157 -0.84 49.18 -8.16
C LYS A 157 -1.39 50.59 -7.87
N PRO A 158 -2.35 51.09 -8.67
CA PRO A 158 -2.73 52.51 -8.68
C PRO A 158 -3.61 52.96 -7.51
N THR A 159 -4.22 52.02 -6.77
CA THR A 159 -5.00 52.28 -5.56
C THR A 159 -4.68 51.25 -4.47
N GLU A 160 -4.95 51.59 -3.22
CA GLU A 160 -4.81 50.68 -2.08
C GLU A 160 -5.68 49.43 -2.28
N ASP A 161 -6.95 49.60 -2.66
CA ASP A 161 -7.86 48.48 -2.93
C ASP A 161 -7.30 47.52 -4.00
N LYS A 162 -6.75 48.05 -5.10
CA LYS A 162 -6.15 47.23 -6.16
C LYS A 162 -4.89 46.51 -5.70
N MET A 163 -4.15 47.09 -4.74
CA MET A 163 -3.01 46.45 -4.11
C MET A 163 -3.46 45.30 -3.21
N THR A 164 -4.50 45.50 -2.40
CA THR A 164 -5.10 44.44 -1.56
C THR A 164 -5.66 43.29 -2.41
N GLU A 165 -6.41 43.58 -3.46
CA GLU A 165 -6.94 42.57 -4.40
C GLU A 165 -5.81 41.74 -5.03
N SER A 166 -4.76 42.41 -5.53
CA SER A 166 -3.60 41.75 -6.15
C SER A 166 -2.82 40.90 -5.15
N LEU A 167 -2.68 41.34 -3.89
CA LEU A 167 -2.05 40.55 -2.83
C LEU A 167 -2.85 39.30 -2.48
N ALA A 168 -4.18 39.38 -2.49
CA ALA A 168 -5.05 38.23 -2.26
C ALA A 168 -4.89 37.19 -3.37
N GLU A 169 -4.86 37.60 -4.64
CA GLU A 169 -4.60 36.71 -5.78
C GLU A 169 -3.20 36.09 -5.70
N PHE A 170 -2.18 36.89 -5.36
CA PHE A 170 -0.81 36.43 -5.22
C PHE A 170 -0.65 35.40 -4.10
N MET A 171 -1.34 35.61 -2.97
CA MET A 171 -1.41 34.66 -1.86
C MET A 171 -1.99 33.32 -2.32
N GLN A 172 -3.13 33.33 -3.03
CA GLN A 172 -3.78 32.11 -3.53
C GLN A 172 -2.90 31.35 -4.52
N GLN A 173 -2.25 32.06 -5.44
CA GLN A 173 -1.32 31.46 -6.41
C GLN A 173 -0.14 30.78 -5.69
N TYR A 174 0.38 31.39 -4.63
CA TYR A 174 1.47 30.80 -3.85
C TYR A 174 1.02 29.60 -3.03
N GLU A 175 -0.13 29.66 -2.35
CA GLU A 175 -0.70 28.52 -1.64
C GLU A 175 -0.89 27.31 -2.57
N GLU A 176 -1.45 27.55 -3.76
CA GLU A 176 -1.62 26.52 -4.78
C GLU A 176 -0.27 25.97 -5.28
N PHE A 177 0.72 26.82 -5.51
CA PHE A 177 2.06 26.35 -5.89
C PHE A 177 2.69 25.48 -4.79
N ARG A 178 2.64 25.95 -3.54
CA ARG A 178 3.20 25.25 -2.36
C ARG A 178 2.54 23.92 -2.10
N ASN A 179 1.24 23.79 -2.33
CA ASN A 179 0.53 22.53 -2.16
C ASN A 179 1.07 21.41 -3.08
N GLY A 180 1.76 21.76 -4.17
CA GLY A 180 2.49 20.81 -5.00
C GLY A 180 3.73 20.18 -4.35
N TYR A 181 4.22 20.71 -3.22
CA TYR A 181 5.46 20.28 -2.55
C TYR A 181 5.23 19.65 -1.18
N ILE A 182 3.98 19.38 -0.81
CA ILE A 182 3.61 18.79 0.48
C ILE A 182 4.39 17.51 0.79
N THR A 183 4.59 16.65 -0.22
CA THR A 183 5.30 15.38 -0.04
C THR A 183 6.79 15.58 0.25
N ASP A 184 7.38 16.67 -0.23
CA ASP A 184 8.77 17.01 0.08
C ASP A 184 8.89 17.67 1.46
N LEU A 185 7.91 18.50 1.85
CA LEU A 185 7.84 19.06 3.20
C LEU A 185 7.63 17.98 4.25
N ASP A 186 6.87 16.93 3.94
CA ASP A 186 6.60 15.81 4.86
C ASP A 186 7.89 15.04 5.20
N LYS A 187 8.81 14.89 4.25
CA LYS A 187 10.13 14.26 4.46
C LYS A 187 11.02 15.04 5.43
N CYS A 188 10.81 16.36 5.55
CA CYS A 188 11.57 17.23 6.44
C CYS A 188 10.97 17.32 7.85
N LYS A 189 9.81 16.66 8.11
CA LYS A 189 9.22 16.64 9.45
C LYS A 189 10.16 15.95 10.44
N GLY A 190 10.35 16.57 11.60
CA GLY A 190 11.32 16.14 12.61
C GLY A 190 12.54 17.06 12.74
N SER A 191 12.78 17.95 11.76
CA SER A 191 13.80 19.00 11.85
C SER A 191 13.25 20.34 11.39
N VAL A 192 13.13 21.29 12.32
CA VAL A 192 12.68 22.66 12.01
C VAL A 192 13.64 23.32 11.00
N SER A 193 14.94 23.08 11.10
CA SER A 193 15.92 23.64 10.17
C SER A 193 15.68 23.14 8.74
N GLU A 194 15.58 21.82 8.55
CA GLU A 194 15.38 21.23 7.22
C GLU A 194 14.05 21.66 6.61
N TYR A 195 12.99 21.74 7.43
CA TYR A 195 11.69 22.23 6.98
C TYR A 195 11.78 23.68 6.49
N MET A 196 12.44 24.56 7.25
CA MET A 196 12.58 25.96 6.88
C MET A 196 13.51 26.16 5.66
N ASP A 197 14.57 25.37 5.53
CA ASP A 197 15.42 25.34 4.34
C ASP A 197 14.61 24.96 3.10
N LYS A 198 13.82 23.88 3.19
CA LYS A 198 12.94 23.46 2.10
C LYS A 198 11.85 24.49 1.80
N SER A 199 11.26 25.12 2.82
CA SER A 199 10.26 26.18 2.65
C SER A 199 10.83 27.38 1.88
N ARG A 200 12.04 27.83 2.23
CA ARG A 200 12.75 28.90 1.53
C ARG A 200 13.03 28.53 0.07
N TRP A 201 13.48 27.31 -0.16
CA TRP A 201 13.70 26.82 -1.52
C TRP A 201 12.41 26.82 -2.35
N ILE A 202 11.28 26.38 -1.80
CA ILE A 202 9.97 26.43 -2.48
C ILE A 202 9.59 27.88 -2.82
N ARG A 203 9.85 28.83 -1.91
CA ARG A 203 9.62 30.27 -2.18
C ARG A 203 10.43 30.75 -3.37
N SER A 204 11.73 30.47 -3.39
CA SER A 204 12.61 30.84 -4.51
C SER A 204 12.17 30.19 -5.82
N GLU A 205 11.74 28.92 -5.78
CA GLU A 205 11.20 28.23 -6.95
C GLU A 205 9.88 28.84 -7.44
N PHE A 206 8.99 29.29 -6.55
CA PHE A 206 7.78 30.00 -6.96
C PHE A 206 8.14 31.30 -7.67
N ILE A 207 9.03 32.10 -7.08
CA ILE A 207 9.48 33.37 -7.65
C ILE A 207 10.08 33.12 -9.03
N ARG A 208 11.01 32.17 -9.15
CA ARG A 208 11.67 31.79 -10.41
C ARG A 208 10.70 31.24 -11.45
N GLN A 209 9.80 30.32 -11.10
CA GLN A 209 8.94 29.70 -12.11
C GLN A 209 7.85 30.66 -12.62
N THR A 210 7.54 31.72 -11.86
CA THR A 210 6.46 32.65 -12.20
C THR A 210 6.93 34.05 -12.60
N HIS A 211 8.23 34.39 -12.46
CA HIS A 211 8.69 35.77 -12.71
C HIS A 211 8.38 36.26 -14.12
N HIS A 212 8.57 35.45 -15.17
CA HIS A 212 8.25 35.85 -16.55
C HIS A 212 6.75 36.14 -16.74
N ILE A 213 5.87 35.40 -16.05
CA ILE A 213 4.42 35.66 -16.05
C ILE A 213 4.12 36.95 -15.28
N ARG A 214 4.70 37.12 -14.09
CA ARG A 214 4.47 38.29 -13.22
C ARG A 214 5.13 39.57 -13.75
N ALA A 215 6.17 39.46 -14.58
CA ALA A 215 6.79 40.58 -15.26
C ALA A 215 5.79 41.30 -16.18
N VAL A 216 4.77 40.59 -16.70
CA VAL A 216 3.65 41.19 -17.43
C VAL A 216 2.96 42.24 -16.58
N GLU A 217 2.58 41.91 -15.34
CA GLU A 217 1.90 42.85 -14.44
C GLU A 217 2.78 44.06 -14.10
N ASN A 218 4.09 43.84 -13.90
CA ASN A 218 5.04 44.92 -13.67
C ASN A 218 5.10 45.86 -14.87
N VAL A 219 5.11 45.32 -16.09
CA VAL A 219 5.10 46.10 -17.34
C VAL A 219 3.76 46.83 -17.48
N GLU A 220 2.63 46.18 -17.26
CA GLU A 220 1.29 46.77 -17.34
C GLU A 220 1.11 47.95 -16.37
N SER A 221 1.68 47.89 -15.16
CA SER A 221 1.69 49.00 -14.20
C SER A 221 2.37 50.26 -14.75
N LEU A 222 3.25 50.15 -15.75
CA LEU A 222 3.93 51.28 -16.38
C LEU A 222 3.06 52.00 -17.42
N LYS A 223 1.90 51.44 -17.80
CA LYS A 223 1.04 51.95 -18.87
C LYS A 223 0.65 53.41 -18.70
N GLY A 224 0.29 53.84 -17.49
CA GLY A 224 -0.03 55.25 -17.22
C GLY A 224 1.13 56.19 -17.52
N LYS A 225 2.34 55.84 -17.04
CA LYS A 225 3.57 56.62 -17.25
C LYS A 225 3.98 56.69 -18.72
N ILE A 226 3.77 55.60 -19.46
CA ILE A 226 4.02 55.57 -20.91
C ILE A 226 2.94 56.35 -21.67
N ALA A 227 1.68 56.28 -21.25
CA ALA A 227 0.58 57.05 -21.84
C ALA A 227 0.78 58.56 -21.68
N ASP A 228 1.39 59.02 -20.59
CA ASP A 228 1.77 60.42 -20.41
C ASP A 228 2.80 60.91 -21.45
N ALA A 229 3.58 59.99 -22.05
CA ALA A 229 4.60 60.31 -23.04
C ALA A 229 4.12 60.23 -24.50
N ILE A 230 3.31 59.23 -24.84
CA ILE A 230 2.92 58.93 -26.23
C ILE A 230 1.41 58.81 -26.47
N GLY A 231 0.59 59.07 -25.45
CA GLY A 231 -0.86 58.92 -25.50
C GLY A 231 -1.33 57.47 -25.35
N GLY A 232 -2.56 57.30 -24.84
CA GLY A 232 -3.09 55.99 -24.45
C GLY A 232 -3.14 54.94 -25.57
N PHE A 233 -3.49 55.34 -26.80
CA PHE A 233 -3.60 54.40 -27.93
C PHE A 233 -2.26 53.73 -28.28
N TYR A 234 -1.16 54.48 -28.32
CA TYR A 234 0.16 53.95 -28.62
C TYR A 234 0.80 53.26 -27.42
N ALA A 235 0.53 53.76 -26.21
CA ALA A 235 0.98 53.13 -24.97
C ALA A 235 0.41 51.71 -24.80
N GLU A 236 -0.87 51.49 -25.13
CA GLU A 236 -1.49 50.16 -25.11
C GLU A 236 -0.64 49.14 -25.90
N LYS A 237 -0.33 49.49 -27.15
CA LYS A 237 0.40 48.60 -28.06
C LYS A 237 1.84 48.35 -27.61
N PHE A 238 2.53 49.40 -27.14
CA PHE A 238 3.90 49.28 -26.65
C PHE A 238 3.98 48.41 -25.39
N ILE A 239 3.04 48.58 -24.46
CA ILE A 239 2.96 47.75 -23.24
C ILE A 239 2.64 46.30 -23.58
N GLU A 240 1.69 46.06 -24.48
CA GLU A 240 1.35 44.70 -24.94
C GLU A 240 2.57 43.98 -25.52
N ASP A 241 3.31 44.61 -26.44
CA ASP A 241 4.48 44.00 -27.06
C ASP A 241 5.64 43.82 -26.06
N LEU A 242 5.89 44.81 -25.20
CA LEU A 242 6.93 44.73 -24.17
C LEU A 242 6.64 43.62 -23.16
N ALA A 243 5.39 43.54 -22.67
CA ALA A 243 4.96 42.51 -21.74
C ALA A 243 5.06 41.12 -22.38
N ALA A 244 4.67 40.99 -23.65
CA ALA A 244 4.75 39.73 -24.38
C ALA A 244 6.20 39.27 -24.60
N ILE A 245 7.11 40.18 -24.93
CA ILE A 245 8.56 39.90 -25.02
C ILE A 245 9.09 39.43 -23.66
N CYS A 246 8.82 40.18 -22.58
CA CYS A 246 9.23 39.81 -21.23
C CYS A 246 8.58 38.51 -20.76
N ARG A 247 7.39 38.14 -21.22
CA ARG A 247 6.77 36.86 -20.85
C ARG A 247 7.41 35.69 -21.58
N CYS A 248 7.61 35.84 -22.89
CA CYS A 248 8.09 34.77 -23.74
C CYS A 248 9.54 34.36 -23.47
N HIS A 249 10.31 35.08 -22.65
CA HIS A 249 11.67 34.65 -22.33
C HIS A 249 11.69 33.35 -21.47
N GLY A 250 10.68 33.15 -20.64
CA GLY A 250 10.55 31.96 -19.77
C GLY A 250 9.58 30.89 -20.27
N GLU A 251 8.93 31.09 -21.42
CA GLU A 251 7.96 30.13 -22.00
C GLU A 251 8.60 29.26 -23.10
N ASN A 252 7.86 28.29 -23.66
CA ASN A 252 8.33 27.48 -24.79
C ASN A 252 8.24 28.26 -26.12
N LEU A 253 8.87 27.72 -27.17
CA LEU A 253 8.91 28.35 -28.50
C LEU A 253 7.51 28.61 -29.08
N GLU A 254 6.52 27.76 -28.77
CA GLU A 254 5.14 27.90 -29.25
C GLU A 254 4.51 29.24 -28.86
N SER A 255 4.86 29.80 -27.70
CA SER A 255 4.39 31.12 -27.26
C SER A 255 4.94 32.23 -28.15
N VAL A 256 6.21 32.12 -28.57
CA VAL A 256 6.83 33.09 -29.49
C VAL A 256 6.12 33.06 -30.84
N PHE A 257 5.59 31.93 -31.30
CA PHE A 257 4.84 31.85 -32.55
C PHE A 257 3.55 32.68 -32.55
N GLN A 258 3.00 33.01 -31.38
CA GLN A 258 1.79 33.83 -31.24
C GLN A 258 2.08 35.33 -31.33
N LEU A 259 3.34 35.74 -31.21
CA LEU A 259 3.72 37.15 -31.30
C LEU A 259 3.65 37.65 -32.76
N PRO A 260 3.35 38.93 -33.00
CA PRO A 260 3.31 39.48 -34.35
C PRO A 260 4.72 39.53 -34.97
N ASP A 261 4.86 38.99 -36.19
CA ASP A 261 6.08 39.12 -37.00
C ASP A 261 6.14 40.45 -37.78
N THR A 262 5.01 41.17 -37.87
CA THR A 262 4.88 42.49 -38.51
C THR A 262 3.98 43.40 -37.67
N ARG A 263 4.57 44.24 -36.81
CA ARG A 263 3.89 45.24 -35.97
C ARG A 263 4.18 46.64 -36.49
N LYS A 264 3.20 47.55 -36.50
CA LYS A 264 3.43 48.97 -36.88
C LYS A 264 3.64 49.85 -35.65
N ASP A 265 4.73 50.60 -35.62
CA ASP A 265 4.99 51.64 -34.62
C ASP A 265 4.12 52.89 -34.84
N TRP A 266 4.20 53.87 -33.93
CA TRP A 266 3.47 55.14 -34.04
C TRP A 266 3.93 56.04 -35.20
N LEU A 267 5.03 55.69 -35.87
CA LEU A 267 5.54 56.33 -37.09
C LEU A 267 5.19 55.52 -38.36
N GLY A 268 4.44 54.42 -38.21
CA GLY A 268 4.01 53.54 -39.29
C GLY A 268 5.07 52.56 -39.80
N ARG A 269 6.24 52.48 -39.16
CA ARG A 269 7.33 51.55 -39.49
C ARG A 269 7.05 50.14 -38.95
N THR A 270 7.58 49.14 -39.63
CA THR A 270 7.41 47.72 -39.31
C THR A 270 8.46 47.25 -38.30
N ALA A 271 8.02 46.45 -37.31
CA ALA A 271 8.84 45.83 -36.28
C ALA A 271 8.50 44.34 -36.15
N ASN A 272 9.50 43.49 -35.87
CA ASN A 272 9.29 42.05 -35.71
C ASN A 272 9.40 41.65 -34.23
N ILE A 273 8.26 41.46 -33.56
CA ILE A 273 8.22 41.19 -32.10
C ILE A 273 8.73 39.77 -31.78
N GLN A 274 8.50 38.79 -32.66
CA GLN A 274 9.08 37.44 -32.53
C GLN A 274 10.61 37.49 -32.49
N PHE A 275 11.22 38.33 -33.34
CA PHE A 275 12.66 38.53 -33.38
C PHE A 275 13.19 39.15 -32.08
N LEU A 276 12.53 40.18 -31.54
CA LEU A 276 12.96 40.82 -30.29
C LEU A 276 12.89 39.86 -29.10
N ALA A 277 11.82 39.06 -29.01
CA ALA A 277 11.70 38.01 -28.00
C ALA A 277 12.85 36.99 -28.09
N MET A 278 13.23 36.60 -29.32
CA MET A 278 14.35 35.68 -29.53
C MET A 278 15.71 36.32 -29.18
N MET A 279 15.91 37.61 -29.45
CA MET A 279 17.13 38.31 -29.03
C MET A 279 17.26 38.38 -27.51
N LEU A 280 16.17 38.66 -26.80
CA LEU A 280 16.17 38.64 -25.34
C LEU A 280 16.53 37.25 -24.79
N ARG A 281 15.89 36.19 -25.30
CA ARG A 281 16.16 34.80 -24.90
C ARG A 281 17.62 34.39 -25.11
N LEU A 282 18.18 34.70 -26.28
CA LEU A 282 19.59 34.42 -26.58
C LEU A 282 20.51 35.25 -25.67
N GLY A 283 20.22 36.53 -25.48
CA GLY A 283 21.01 37.40 -24.62
C GLY A 283 21.07 36.92 -23.16
N ASP A 284 19.94 36.50 -22.61
CA ASP A 284 19.85 35.99 -21.24
C ASP A 284 20.59 34.66 -21.07
N VAL A 285 20.31 33.66 -21.92
CA VAL A 285 20.93 32.32 -21.78
C VAL A 285 22.44 32.31 -22.06
N ILE A 286 22.95 33.22 -22.89
CA ILE A 286 24.39 33.34 -23.17
C ILE A 286 25.14 33.99 -21.99
N HIS A 287 24.47 34.78 -21.13
CA HIS A 287 25.13 35.42 -20.00
C HIS A 287 25.42 34.43 -18.85
N PHE A 288 26.38 33.54 -19.06
CA PHE A 288 26.79 32.48 -18.14
C PHE A 288 28.32 32.48 -17.96
N ASP A 289 28.85 33.37 -17.12
CA ASP A 289 30.29 33.48 -16.87
C ASP A 289 30.64 33.62 -15.38
N SER A 290 31.95 33.61 -15.10
CA SER A 290 32.53 33.83 -13.77
C SER A 290 32.11 35.13 -13.08
N LYS A 291 31.77 36.19 -13.82
CA LYS A 291 31.42 37.50 -13.24
C LYS A 291 30.04 37.50 -12.59
N ARG A 292 29.13 36.67 -13.08
CA ARG A 292 27.81 36.45 -12.46
C ARG A 292 27.90 35.80 -11.07
N ALA A 293 29.02 35.17 -10.72
CA ALA A 293 29.23 34.46 -9.45
C ALA A 293 30.49 34.92 -8.69
N PRO A 294 30.49 36.09 -8.02
CA PRO A 294 31.62 36.53 -7.22
C PRO A 294 31.89 35.60 -6.02
N ARG A 295 33.14 35.15 -5.82
CA ARG A 295 33.51 34.23 -4.71
C ARG A 295 33.21 34.80 -3.32
N SER A 296 33.30 36.12 -3.13
CA SER A 296 32.93 36.78 -1.87
C SER A 296 31.45 36.60 -1.54
N LEU A 297 30.59 36.76 -2.55
CA LEU A 297 29.14 36.61 -2.41
C LEU A 297 28.76 35.14 -2.16
N TYR A 298 29.43 34.19 -2.82
CA TYR A 298 29.25 32.75 -2.59
C TYR A 298 29.53 32.35 -1.13
N ALA A 299 30.64 32.84 -0.57
CA ALA A 299 31.03 32.56 0.81
C ALA A 299 30.02 33.10 1.83
N GLU A 300 29.38 34.23 1.54
CA GLU A 300 28.33 34.83 2.38
C GLU A 300 26.99 34.08 2.25
N LYS A 301 26.61 33.70 1.02
CA LYS A 301 25.31 33.08 0.73
C LYS A 301 25.13 31.71 1.37
N GLN A 302 26.20 30.95 1.61
CA GLN A 302 26.15 29.57 2.14
C GLN A 302 25.12 28.72 1.39
N ILE A 303 25.38 28.49 0.10
CA ILE A 303 24.46 27.81 -0.81
C ILE A 303 24.19 26.39 -0.34
N THR A 304 22.91 26.02 -0.30
CA THR A 304 22.46 24.69 0.17
C THR A 304 21.81 23.86 -0.92
N ASP A 305 21.29 24.51 -1.96
CA ASP A 305 20.66 23.83 -3.09
C ASP A 305 21.71 23.22 -4.05
N ALA A 306 21.54 21.93 -4.37
CA ALA A 306 22.51 21.19 -5.18
C ALA A 306 22.62 21.68 -6.62
N VAL A 307 21.52 22.13 -7.23
CA VAL A 307 21.52 22.64 -8.61
C VAL A 307 22.23 24.00 -8.65
N SER A 308 21.85 24.89 -7.76
CA SER A 308 22.48 26.20 -7.59
C SER A 308 23.97 26.05 -7.31
N TYR A 309 24.35 25.13 -6.43
CA TYR A 309 25.76 24.80 -6.15
C TYR A 309 26.55 24.48 -7.44
N LYS A 310 25.97 23.66 -8.35
CA LYS A 310 26.58 23.40 -9.67
C LYS A 310 26.68 24.65 -10.54
N HIS A 311 25.62 25.45 -10.61
CA HIS A 311 25.62 26.72 -11.37
C HIS A 311 26.71 27.69 -10.90
N TRP A 312 27.02 27.73 -9.61
CA TRP A 312 28.09 28.56 -9.04
C TRP A 312 29.47 27.94 -9.29
N ASN A 313 29.64 26.64 -9.01
CA ASN A 313 30.93 25.97 -9.18
C ASN A 313 31.40 25.89 -10.63
N ALA A 314 30.47 25.72 -11.58
CA ALA A 314 30.77 25.78 -13.00
C ALA A 314 31.39 27.13 -13.40
N LYS A 315 30.89 28.23 -12.81
CA LYS A 315 31.42 29.58 -13.03
C LYS A 315 32.79 29.80 -12.38
N PHE A 316 33.13 29.04 -11.34
CA PHE A 316 34.46 29.08 -10.72
C PHE A 316 35.56 28.39 -11.55
N GLN A 317 35.20 27.65 -12.60
CA GLN A 317 36.13 27.01 -13.55
C GLN A 317 36.71 28.01 -14.57
N GLU A 318 36.94 29.26 -14.12
CA GLU A 318 37.39 30.38 -14.95
C GLU A 318 36.53 30.62 -16.21
N LEU A 319 35.24 30.28 -16.12
CA LEU A 319 34.32 30.29 -17.25
C LEU A 319 34.15 31.71 -17.81
N GLN A 320 34.32 31.84 -19.13
CA GLN A 320 34.13 33.08 -19.88
C GLN A 320 33.52 32.78 -21.24
N TYR A 321 32.76 33.73 -21.78
CA TYR A 321 32.23 33.68 -23.14
C TYR A 321 32.74 34.85 -23.99
N LYS A 322 32.65 34.68 -25.31
CA LYS A 322 32.88 35.73 -26.29
C LYS A 322 31.89 35.58 -27.44
N VAL A 323 31.24 36.67 -27.82
CA VAL A 323 30.35 36.74 -28.99
C VAL A 323 30.99 37.63 -30.04
N GLN A 324 31.06 37.15 -31.28
CA GLN A 324 31.60 37.91 -32.40
C GLN A 324 30.70 37.81 -33.62
N ASN A 325 30.39 38.95 -34.25
CA ASN A 325 29.69 39.02 -35.53
C ASN A 325 30.62 39.56 -36.62
N GLU A 326 31.05 38.69 -37.53
CA GLU A 326 31.85 39.03 -38.69
C GLU A 326 30.99 38.90 -39.96
N ASN A 327 30.59 40.03 -40.54
CA ASN A 327 29.79 40.09 -41.78
C ASN A 327 28.49 39.26 -41.75
N GLY A 328 27.77 39.23 -40.61
CA GLY A 328 26.50 38.50 -40.46
C GLY A 328 26.65 37.04 -40.03
N LYS A 329 27.89 36.57 -39.86
CA LYS A 329 28.22 35.30 -39.22
C LYS A 329 28.51 35.54 -37.74
N VAL A 330 27.70 34.96 -36.86
CA VAL A 330 27.82 35.09 -35.40
C VAL A 330 28.44 33.82 -34.83
N THR A 331 29.53 33.97 -34.08
CA THR A 331 30.23 32.89 -33.39
C THR A 331 30.17 33.15 -31.89
N ILE A 332 29.82 32.13 -31.11
CA ILE A 332 29.74 32.16 -29.64
C ILE A 332 30.74 31.14 -29.12
N CYS A 333 31.76 31.59 -28.39
CA CYS A 333 32.82 30.74 -27.87
C CYS A 333 32.80 30.75 -26.35
N TYR A 334 32.97 29.58 -25.71
CA TYR A 334 33.20 29.47 -24.28
C TYR A 334 34.57 28.89 -23.98
N GLN A 335 35.20 29.42 -22.94
CA GLN A 335 36.46 28.93 -22.40
C GLN A 335 36.31 28.64 -20.91
N ALA A 336 36.87 27.52 -20.47
CA ALA A 336 36.93 27.11 -19.06
C ALA A 336 38.03 26.06 -18.86
N TYR A 337 38.45 25.88 -17.62
CA TYR A 337 39.34 24.79 -17.24
C TYR A 337 38.74 24.02 -16.06
N CYS A 338 38.34 22.77 -16.29
CA CYS A 338 37.65 21.95 -15.30
C CYS A 338 38.60 20.95 -14.62
N GLU A 339 38.68 21.01 -13.29
CA GLU A 339 39.46 20.06 -12.48
C GLU A 339 38.67 18.76 -12.19
N ASP A 340 37.34 18.84 -12.19
CA ASP A 340 36.45 17.71 -11.94
C ASP A 340 35.49 17.42 -13.11
N PRO A 341 35.13 16.14 -13.34
CA PRO A 341 34.28 15.75 -14.46
C PRO A 341 32.84 16.25 -14.32
N GLU A 342 32.33 16.46 -13.10
CA GLU A 342 30.95 16.87 -12.88
C GLU A 342 30.70 18.28 -13.42
N MET A 343 31.60 19.22 -13.12
CA MET A 343 31.53 20.59 -13.65
C MET A 343 31.77 20.64 -15.16
N TYR A 344 32.67 19.81 -15.69
CA TYR A 344 32.90 19.72 -17.13
C TYR A 344 31.61 19.35 -17.88
N TYR A 345 30.96 18.25 -17.48
CA TYR A 345 29.72 17.81 -18.15
C TYR A 345 28.57 18.81 -17.91
N PHE A 346 28.48 19.41 -16.72
CA PHE A 346 27.48 20.45 -16.46
C PHE A 346 27.60 21.67 -17.39
N ILE A 347 28.83 22.15 -17.65
CA ILE A 347 29.07 23.24 -18.61
C ILE A 347 28.69 22.78 -20.03
N GLN A 348 29.06 21.56 -20.43
CA GLN A 348 28.71 20.99 -21.74
C GLN A 348 27.19 20.89 -21.94
N ASP A 349 26.46 20.46 -20.92
CA ASP A 349 25.00 20.38 -20.94
C ASP A 349 24.38 21.77 -21.04
N TYR A 350 24.90 22.77 -20.32
CA TYR A 350 24.46 24.15 -20.41
C TYR A 350 24.67 24.74 -21.82
N MET A 351 25.81 24.47 -22.46
CA MET A 351 26.03 24.86 -23.86
C MET A 351 25.01 24.20 -24.81
N GLY A 352 24.55 22.99 -24.48
CA GLY A 352 23.44 22.33 -25.18
C GLY A 352 22.12 23.11 -25.11
N TRP A 353 21.85 23.81 -24.01
CA TRP A 353 20.68 24.69 -23.90
C TRP A 353 20.79 25.91 -24.80
N ILE A 354 21.96 26.53 -24.88
CA ILE A 354 22.22 27.64 -25.82
C ILE A 354 22.05 27.16 -27.26
N ASP A 355 22.60 26.00 -27.59
CA ASP A 355 22.44 25.38 -28.91
C ASP A 355 20.96 25.13 -29.28
N ASN A 356 20.13 24.77 -28.30
CA ASN A 356 18.69 24.59 -28.50
C ASN A 356 17.97 25.94 -28.75
N GLU A 357 18.34 27.02 -28.04
CA GLU A 357 17.80 28.36 -28.33
C GLU A 357 18.24 28.89 -29.70
N ILE A 358 19.45 28.54 -30.16
CA ILE A 358 19.90 28.81 -31.52
C ILE A 358 19.03 28.05 -32.55
N ASP A 359 18.70 26.77 -32.29
CA ASP A 359 17.79 26.00 -33.15
C ASP A 359 16.39 26.62 -33.19
N ASN A 360 15.87 27.06 -32.04
CA ASN A 360 14.60 27.79 -31.94
C ASN A 360 14.61 29.06 -32.82
N TYR A 361 15.70 29.82 -32.80
CA TYR A 361 15.91 30.95 -33.71
C TYR A 361 15.86 30.52 -35.18
N TYR A 362 16.49 29.40 -35.56
CA TYR A 362 16.44 28.89 -36.94
C TYR A 362 15.04 28.45 -37.37
N VAL A 363 14.24 27.87 -36.47
CA VAL A 363 12.84 27.53 -36.75
C VAL A 363 12.05 28.80 -37.11
N LEU A 364 12.19 29.86 -36.32
CA LEU A 364 11.55 31.17 -36.59
C LEU A 364 12.06 31.81 -37.88
N LYS A 365 13.38 31.84 -38.08
CA LYS A 365 14.03 32.39 -39.27
C LYS A 365 13.53 31.71 -40.55
N ASN A 366 13.38 30.38 -40.53
CA ASN A 366 12.88 29.64 -41.68
C ASN A 366 11.40 29.96 -41.95
N LYS A 367 10.58 30.09 -40.89
CA LYS A 367 9.19 30.54 -41.00
C LYS A 367 9.07 31.93 -41.64
N TRP A 368 9.88 32.91 -41.20
CA TRP A 368 9.90 34.26 -41.78
C TRP A 368 10.27 34.24 -43.26
N LYS A 369 11.24 33.41 -43.67
CA LYS A 369 11.64 33.27 -45.08
C LYS A 369 10.53 32.68 -45.95
N MET A 370 9.76 31.71 -45.44
CA MET A 370 8.67 31.09 -46.20
C MET A 370 7.50 32.04 -46.42
N ASN A 371 7.24 32.95 -45.49
CA ASN A 371 6.12 33.90 -45.55
C ASN A 371 6.34 35.09 -46.53
N GLN A 372 7.47 35.14 -47.27
CA GLN A 372 7.80 36.18 -48.26
C GLN A 372 7.66 37.64 -47.77
N SER A 373 7.87 37.91 -46.48
CA SER A 373 7.97 39.28 -45.98
C SER A 373 9.24 39.94 -46.53
N SER A 374 9.06 40.85 -47.48
CA SER A 374 10.10 41.47 -48.32
C SER A 374 11.15 42.33 -47.59
N GLU A 375 11.08 42.44 -46.26
CA GLU A 375 11.95 43.28 -45.41
C GLU A 375 12.80 42.46 -44.39
N THR A 376 12.83 41.12 -44.47
CA THR A 376 13.40 40.24 -43.43
C THR A 376 14.92 40.14 -43.34
N GLY A 377 15.67 40.78 -44.25
CA GLY A 377 17.13 40.66 -44.31
C GLY A 377 17.84 41.13 -43.02
N GLN A 378 17.27 42.09 -42.29
CA GLN A 378 17.87 42.62 -41.07
C GLN A 378 17.75 41.70 -39.84
N TYR A 379 16.83 40.73 -39.87
CA TYR A 379 16.60 39.76 -38.78
C TYR A 379 17.26 38.40 -39.03
N CYS A 380 17.92 38.23 -40.17
CA CYS A 380 18.48 36.96 -40.64
C CYS A 380 20.00 36.89 -40.41
N PHE A 381 20.41 36.25 -39.32
CA PHE A 381 21.80 36.02 -38.91
C PHE A 381 22.19 34.56 -39.11
N ASN A 382 23.46 34.29 -39.38
CA ASN A 382 24.00 32.93 -39.36
C ASN A 382 24.73 32.71 -38.03
N ILE A 383 23.99 32.24 -37.02
CA ILE A 383 24.54 31.92 -35.70
C ILE A 383 25.04 30.47 -35.75
N GLU A 384 26.35 30.27 -35.53
CA GLU A 384 26.92 28.93 -35.42
C GLU A 384 26.58 28.31 -34.07
N LYS A 385 26.63 26.97 -34.00
CA LYS A 385 26.58 26.25 -32.72
C LYS A 385 27.72 26.73 -31.81
N VAL A 386 27.51 26.63 -30.50
CA VAL A 386 28.49 27.10 -29.52
C VAL A 386 29.82 26.39 -29.73
N ASP A 387 30.89 27.18 -29.86
CA ASP A 387 32.24 26.67 -29.91
C ASP A 387 32.72 26.33 -28.50
N ARG A 388 33.10 25.05 -28.34
CA ARG A 388 33.46 24.43 -27.07
C ARG A 388 34.92 23.96 -27.04
N THR A 389 35.73 24.29 -28.06
CA THR A 389 37.09 23.75 -28.18
C THR A 389 38.02 24.19 -27.05
N ASP A 390 37.76 25.37 -26.48
CA ASP A 390 38.58 25.96 -25.41
C ASP A 390 38.06 25.59 -24.00
N ILE A 391 37.15 24.62 -23.90
CA ILE A 391 36.75 24.01 -22.63
C ILE A 391 37.72 22.87 -22.32
N GLY A 392 38.75 23.18 -21.53
CA GLY A 392 39.79 22.26 -21.10
C GLY A 392 39.40 21.43 -19.88
N TYR A 393 40.17 20.37 -19.65
CA TYR A 393 40.07 19.51 -18.47
C TYR A 393 41.45 19.08 -17.99
N ASP A 394 41.55 18.74 -16.70
CA ASP A 394 42.76 18.15 -16.13
C ASP A 394 42.92 16.69 -16.57
N LYS A 395 43.84 16.46 -17.51
CA LYS A 395 44.15 15.14 -18.09
C LYS A 395 44.72 14.15 -17.09
N ASP A 396 45.32 14.62 -15.99
CA ASP A 396 45.85 13.75 -14.95
C ASP A 396 44.73 13.24 -14.02
N GLN A 397 43.57 13.93 -13.99
CA GLN A 397 42.40 13.57 -13.18
C GLN A 397 41.36 12.77 -13.97
N PHE A 398 40.99 13.22 -15.17
CA PHE A 398 39.99 12.53 -15.99
C PHE A 398 40.16 12.82 -17.50
N VAL A 399 39.55 11.98 -18.33
CA VAL A 399 39.42 12.21 -19.77
C VAL A 399 37.93 12.08 -20.10
N PRO A 400 37.26 13.16 -20.55
CA PRO A 400 35.84 13.11 -20.85
C PRO A 400 35.57 12.30 -22.13
N ASP A 401 34.48 11.55 -22.10
CA ASP A 401 33.93 10.86 -23.25
C ASP A 401 32.40 11.05 -23.20
N ASN A 402 31.89 11.91 -24.09
CA ASN A 402 30.47 12.24 -24.15
C ASN A 402 29.58 11.03 -24.53
N ASP A 403 30.20 9.96 -25.06
CA ASP A 403 29.51 8.73 -25.44
C ASP A 403 29.52 7.67 -24.31
N MET A 404 30.30 7.86 -23.24
CA MET A 404 30.32 6.99 -22.06
C MET A 404 29.12 7.22 -21.12
N LYS A 405 27.91 6.99 -21.63
CA LYS A 405 26.67 7.00 -20.85
C LYS A 405 25.83 5.77 -21.14
N PHE A 406 25.01 5.35 -20.17
CA PHE A 406 24.00 4.33 -20.43
C PHE A 406 23.00 4.86 -21.46
N VAL A 407 22.91 4.16 -22.59
CA VAL A 407 21.88 4.43 -23.61
C VAL A 407 20.78 3.39 -23.44
N LEU A 408 19.55 3.86 -23.24
CA LEU A 408 18.39 3.00 -23.11
C LEU A 408 17.92 2.56 -24.50
N ASN A 409 17.77 1.26 -24.71
CA ASN A 409 17.05 0.75 -25.87
C ASN A 409 15.55 0.78 -25.54
N GLN A 410 14.88 1.84 -26.00
CA GLN A 410 13.47 2.08 -25.72
C GLN A 410 12.60 0.87 -26.08
N SER A 411 12.76 0.28 -27.26
CA SER A 411 11.96 -0.88 -27.71
C SER A 411 12.09 -2.08 -26.76
N LYS A 412 13.30 -2.44 -26.33
CA LYS A 412 13.50 -3.55 -25.38
C LYS A 412 12.90 -3.29 -23.99
N ILE A 413 12.93 -2.05 -23.52
CA ILE A 413 12.33 -1.67 -22.23
C ILE A 413 10.81 -1.80 -22.31
N LEU A 414 10.20 -1.33 -23.41
CA LEU A 414 8.77 -1.47 -23.64
C LEU A 414 8.36 -2.94 -23.70
N GLU A 415 9.10 -3.79 -24.43
CA GLU A 415 8.86 -5.24 -24.47
C GLU A 415 8.89 -5.87 -23.07
N LEU A 416 9.83 -5.47 -22.22
CA LEU A 416 9.93 -5.99 -20.84
C LEU A 416 8.77 -5.54 -19.95
N LEU A 417 8.29 -4.30 -20.11
CA LEU A 417 7.13 -3.76 -19.37
C LEU A 417 5.79 -4.33 -19.86
N MET A 418 5.69 -4.73 -21.13
CA MET A 418 4.50 -5.31 -21.74
C MET A 418 4.42 -6.83 -21.60
N GLY A 419 5.54 -7.49 -21.34
CA GLY A 419 5.67 -8.93 -21.42
C GLY A 419 5.24 -9.67 -20.16
N ILE A 420 4.84 -10.94 -20.35
CA ILE A 420 4.54 -11.90 -19.27
C ILE A 420 5.75 -12.14 -18.35
N GLN A 421 6.96 -11.75 -18.79
CA GLN A 421 8.17 -11.81 -17.96
C GLN A 421 8.06 -10.98 -16.68
N LEU A 422 7.31 -9.88 -16.71
CA LEU A 422 7.03 -9.05 -15.54
C LEU A 422 5.72 -9.45 -14.84
N TYR A 423 4.72 -9.88 -15.61
CA TYR A 423 3.41 -10.31 -15.13
C TYR A 423 3.16 -11.78 -15.48
N LYS A 424 3.20 -12.69 -14.51
CA LYS A 424 3.08 -14.14 -14.77
C LYS A 424 1.74 -14.56 -15.39
N ASP A 425 0.69 -13.76 -15.25
CA ASP A 425 -0.65 -13.98 -15.82
C ASP A 425 -1.03 -12.78 -16.74
N PRO A 426 -1.39 -13.01 -18.02
CA PRO A 426 -1.84 -11.95 -18.92
C PRO A 426 -3.10 -11.21 -18.45
N PHE A 427 -3.98 -11.81 -17.64
CA PHE A 427 -5.19 -11.16 -17.12
C PHE A 427 -4.94 -10.14 -16.01
N LEU A 428 -3.72 -10.08 -15.46
CA LEU A 428 -3.32 -9.05 -14.49
C LEU A 428 -3.48 -7.62 -15.03
N CYS A 429 -3.50 -7.44 -16.36
CA CYS A 429 -3.76 -6.12 -16.94
C CYS A 429 -5.16 -5.58 -16.61
N LEU A 430 -6.17 -6.46 -16.42
CA LEU A 430 -7.52 -6.03 -16.03
C LEU A 430 -7.54 -5.45 -14.62
N ARG A 431 -6.71 -5.99 -13.72
CA ARG A 431 -6.47 -5.41 -12.39
C ARG A 431 -5.84 -4.02 -12.47
N GLU A 432 -4.86 -3.82 -13.36
CA GLU A 432 -4.23 -2.50 -13.57
C GLU A 432 -5.22 -1.47 -14.14
N ILE A 433 -6.08 -1.88 -15.07
CA ILE A 433 -7.15 -1.03 -15.61
C ILE A 433 -8.17 -0.68 -14.53
N TYR A 434 -8.61 -1.67 -13.74
CA TYR A 434 -9.47 -1.44 -12.59
C TYR A 434 -8.86 -0.45 -11.60
N GLN A 435 -7.55 -0.55 -11.31
CA GLN A 435 -6.87 0.36 -10.38
C GLN A 435 -6.88 1.80 -10.86
N ASN A 436 -6.61 2.03 -12.15
CA ASN A 436 -6.70 3.36 -12.73
C ASN A 436 -8.13 3.91 -12.66
N ALA A 437 -9.12 3.08 -12.98
CA ALA A 437 -10.55 3.42 -12.87
C ALA A 437 -10.96 3.74 -11.41
N LEU A 438 -10.47 2.96 -10.45
CA LEU A 438 -10.71 3.14 -9.02
C LEU A 438 -10.11 4.44 -8.52
N ASP A 439 -8.86 4.74 -8.87
CA ASP A 439 -8.19 5.96 -8.43
C ASP A 439 -8.86 7.20 -9.04
N ALA A 440 -9.24 7.17 -10.32
CA ALA A 440 -10.03 8.23 -10.95
C ALA A 440 -11.41 8.42 -10.29
N SER A 441 -12.06 7.32 -9.90
CA SER A 441 -13.34 7.35 -9.17
C SER A 441 -13.18 7.93 -7.76
N LYS A 442 -12.10 7.58 -7.05
CA LYS A 442 -11.78 8.17 -5.73
C LYS A 442 -11.55 9.68 -5.84
N CYS A 443 -10.81 10.14 -6.85
CA CYS A 443 -10.63 11.56 -7.15
C CYS A 443 -11.98 12.26 -7.38
N MET A 444 -12.85 11.66 -8.18
CA MET A 444 -14.16 12.25 -8.47
C MET A 444 -15.03 12.34 -7.20
N LYS A 445 -15.02 11.32 -6.35
CA LYS A 445 -15.71 11.36 -5.05
C LYS A 445 -15.17 12.44 -4.12
N ALA A 446 -13.85 12.62 -4.05
CA ALA A 446 -13.24 13.66 -3.23
C ALA A 446 -13.63 15.07 -3.73
N TYR A 447 -13.59 15.27 -5.05
CA TYR A 447 -14.07 16.50 -5.68
C TYR A 447 -15.55 16.77 -5.39
N ASN A 448 -16.42 15.75 -5.54
CA ASN A 448 -17.85 15.89 -5.28
C ASN A 448 -18.15 16.18 -3.81
N LYS A 449 -17.47 15.49 -2.89
CA LYS A 449 -17.59 15.73 -1.44
C LYS A 449 -17.26 17.18 -1.11
N LYS A 450 -16.20 17.74 -1.72
CA LYS A 450 -15.86 19.17 -1.59
C LYS A 450 -16.97 20.09 -2.11
N LYS A 451 -17.68 19.69 -3.17
CA LYS A 451 -18.87 20.40 -3.68
C LYS A 451 -20.16 20.12 -2.89
N GLY A 452 -20.08 19.37 -1.77
CA GLY A 452 -21.24 18.99 -0.97
C GLY A 452 -22.13 17.93 -1.61
N LYS A 453 -21.65 17.23 -2.65
CA LYS A 453 -22.34 16.13 -3.33
C LYS A 453 -21.81 14.79 -2.81
N THR A 454 -22.71 13.88 -2.48
CA THR A 454 -22.37 12.48 -2.15
C THR A 454 -22.99 11.59 -3.20
N GLU A 455 -22.16 10.88 -3.95
CA GLU A 455 -22.60 9.95 -4.98
C GLU A 455 -21.83 8.63 -4.90
N ASN A 456 -22.53 7.56 -5.30
CA ASN A 456 -21.92 6.26 -5.54
C ASN A 456 -21.56 6.20 -7.01
N LEU A 457 -20.35 5.70 -7.28
CA LEU A 457 -19.85 5.50 -8.64
C LEU A 457 -19.86 4.02 -8.99
N THR A 458 -19.79 3.74 -10.28
CA THR A 458 -19.71 2.39 -10.81
C THR A 458 -18.52 2.27 -11.76
N ILE A 459 -17.83 1.13 -11.70
CA ILE A 459 -16.86 0.70 -12.70
C ILE A 459 -17.47 -0.51 -13.39
N GLU A 460 -17.66 -0.41 -14.70
CA GLU A 460 -18.30 -1.44 -15.50
C GLU A 460 -17.29 -2.13 -16.41
N PHE A 461 -17.29 -3.46 -16.39
CA PHE A 461 -16.55 -4.30 -17.32
C PHE A 461 -17.51 -5.04 -18.26
N GLY A 462 -17.06 -5.37 -19.46
CA GLY A 462 -17.82 -6.21 -20.37
C GLY A 462 -17.03 -6.54 -21.63
N ILE A 463 -17.69 -7.25 -22.55
CA ILE A 463 -17.14 -7.54 -23.87
C ILE A 463 -18.02 -6.87 -24.93
N GLY A 464 -17.36 -6.19 -25.86
CA GLY A 464 -18.02 -5.61 -27.02
C GLY A 464 -17.37 -6.06 -28.32
N GLU A 465 -18.02 -5.71 -29.41
CA GLU A 465 -17.54 -5.97 -30.76
C GLU A 465 -17.87 -4.78 -31.64
N GLU A 466 -16.89 -4.36 -32.45
CA GLU A 466 -17.10 -3.27 -33.39
C GLU A 466 -16.32 -3.48 -34.69
N ASP A 467 -16.79 -2.86 -35.76
CA ASP A 467 -16.09 -2.87 -37.03
C ASP A 467 -15.02 -1.75 -37.03
N LEU A 468 -13.76 -2.16 -37.12
CA LEU A 468 -12.62 -1.28 -37.35
C LEU A 468 -12.07 -1.56 -38.75
N HIS A 469 -12.27 -0.60 -39.66
CA HIS A 469 -11.73 -0.65 -41.03
C HIS A 469 -12.14 -1.90 -41.84
N GLY A 470 -13.37 -2.39 -41.67
CA GLY A 470 -13.89 -3.58 -42.35
C GLY A 470 -13.54 -4.90 -41.66
N LYS A 471 -12.89 -4.84 -40.48
CA LYS A 471 -12.57 -6.00 -39.66
C LYS A 471 -13.36 -5.94 -38.36
N LYS A 472 -14.11 -7.01 -38.10
CA LYS A 472 -14.84 -7.19 -36.84
C LYS A 472 -13.82 -7.47 -35.73
N GLU A 473 -13.71 -6.55 -34.78
CA GLU A 473 -12.76 -6.64 -33.67
C GLU A 473 -13.52 -6.79 -32.35
N ARG A 474 -13.14 -7.81 -31.58
CA ARG A 474 -13.70 -8.08 -30.25
C ARG A 474 -12.81 -7.45 -29.18
N TYR A 475 -13.42 -6.82 -28.18
CA TYR A 475 -12.68 -6.12 -27.13
C TYR A 475 -13.28 -6.36 -25.74
N ILE A 476 -12.43 -6.34 -24.72
CA ILE A 476 -12.85 -6.16 -23.32
C ILE A 476 -12.88 -4.65 -23.06
N TYR A 477 -13.92 -4.15 -22.40
CA TYR A 477 -13.95 -2.75 -21.97
C TYR A 477 -13.99 -2.59 -20.46
N CYS A 478 -13.50 -1.45 -20.00
CA CYS A 478 -13.68 -0.92 -18.66
C CYS A 478 -14.21 0.51 -18.79
N LEU A 479 -15.38 0.79 -18.21
CA LEU A 479 -16.01 2.09 -18.14
C LEU A 479 -16.02 2.55 -16.69
N ASP A 480 -15.35 3.66 -16.41
CA ASP A 480 -15.42 4.36 -15.12
C ASP A 480 -16.12 5.71 -15.26
N HIS A 481 -16.78 6.13 -14.17
CA HIS A 481 -17.34 7.46 -14.02
C HIS A 481 -16.46 8.33 -13.11
N GLY A 482 -15.13 8.21 -13.25
CA GLY A 482 -14.14 8.99 -12.52
C GLY A 482 -13.96 10.40 -13.09
N THR A 483 -12.82 11.03 -12.79
CA THR A 483 -12.51 12.41 -13.22
C THR A 483 -12.36 12.58 -14.73
N GLY A 484 -12.08 11.49 -15.46
CA GLY A 484 -11.66 11.55 -16.86
C GLY A 484 -10.30 12.24 -17.04
N MET A 485 -9.94 12.52 -18.30
CA MET A 485 -8.68 13.17 -18.67
C MET A 485 -8.91 14.23 -19.73
N ASN A 486 -8.20 15.36 -19.63
CA ASN A 486 -8.11 16.35 -20.71
C ASN A 486 -6.82 16.17 -21.53
N ALA A 487 -6.64 16.98 -22.58
CA ALA A 487 -5.47 16.89 -23.46
C ALA A 487 -4.13 17.07 -22.71
N TYR A 488 -4.11 17.88 -21.65
CA TYR A 488 -2.93 18.07 -20.82
C TYR A 488 -2.59 16.80 -20.04
N ILE A 489 -3.57 16.16 -19.39
CA ILE A 489 -3.33 14.92 -18.63
C ILE A 489 -2.87 13.79 -19.55
N ILE A 490 -3.50 13.65 -20.73
CA ILE A 490 -3.12 12.65 -21.73
C ILE A 490 -1.66 12.84 -22.15
N LYS A 491 -1.30 14.06 -22.56
CA LYS A 491 0.04 14.34 -23.09
C LYS A 491 1.13 14.20 -22.03
N ASN A 492 0.91 14.63 -20.79
CA ASN A 492 1.96 14.72 -19.77
C ASN A 492 2.07 13.50 -18.83
N TYR A 493 1.00 12.69 -18.71
CA TYR A 493 0.95 11.56 -17.79
C TYR A 493 0.61 10.24 -18.48
N LEU A 494 -0.44 10.19 -19.30
CA LEU A 494 -0.84 8.93 -19.93
C LEU A 494 0.18 8.44 -20.96
N LEU A 495 0.67 9.33 -21.82
CA LEU A 495 1.62 9.00 -22.89
C LEU A 495 3.08 9.02 -22.42
N HIS A 496 3.36 9.54 -21.22
CA HIS A 496 4.71 9.58 -20.64
C HIS A 496 4.91 8.40 -19.69
N ILE A 497 5.46 7.32 -20.23
CA ILE A 497 5.70 6.07 -19.52
C ILE A 497 6.59 6.30 -18.30
N GLY A 498 6.16 5.82 -17.14
CA GLY A 498 6.87 6.00 -15.87
C GLY A 498 6.47 7.27 -15.10
N ASN A 499 5.67 8.17 -15.69
CA ASN A 499 5.24 9.42 -15.06
C ASN A 499 3.78 9.33 -14.58
N SER A 500 3.57 8.82 -13.35
CA SER A 500 2.22 8.72 -12.78
C SER A 500 1.66 10.09 -12.38
N TYR A 501 0.45 10.42 -12.87
CA TYR A 501 -0.33 11.58 -12.41
C TYR A 501 -0.45 11.62 -10.88
N TYR A 502 -0.68 10.46 -10.25
CA TYR A 502 -0.86 10.34 -8.80
C TYR A 502 0.40 10.60 -7.96
N ARG A 503 1.56 10.78 -8.60
CA ARG A 503 2.82 11.22 -7.95
C ARG A 503 3.23 12.63 -8.37
N SER A 504 2.43 13.30 -9.20
CA SER A 504 2.75 14.62 -9.71
C SER A 504 2.43 15.72 -8.70
N LYS A 505 3.04 16.88 -8.91
CA LYS A 505 2.70 18.10 -8.17
C LYS A 505 1.25 18.51 -8.42
N ASP A 506 0.70 18.23 -9.61
CA ASP A 506 -0.69 18.57 -9.95
C ASP A 506 -1.68 17.77 -9.10
N PHE A 507 -1.45 16.46 -8.92
CA PHE A 507 -2.27 15.65 -8.02
C PHE A 507 -2.08 16.07 -6.56
N ALA A 508 -0.86 16.38 -6.13
CA ALA A 508 -0.61 16.85 -4.77
C ALA A 508 -1.43 18.11 -4.45
N LYS A 509 -1.44 19.09 -5.37
CA LYS A 509 -2.28 20.30 -5.26
C LYS A 509 -3.76 19.97 -5.10
N GLN A 510 -4.30 19.16 -6.00
CA GLN A 510 -5.72 18.79 -5.97
C GLN A 510 -6.08 18.00 -4.72
N ASN A 511 -5.24 17.05 -4.31
CA ASN A 511 -5.52 16.23 -3.13
C ASN A 511 -5.46 17.05 -1.84
N THR A 512 -4.55 18.03 -1.72
CA THR A 512 -4.57 18.99 -0.62
C THR A 512 -5.85 19.84 -0.64
N ASP A 513 -6.27 20.27 -1.83
CA ASP A 513 -7.51 21.02 -2.03
C ASP A 513 -8.76 20.21 -1.62
N TRP A 514 -8.71 18.87 -1.76
CA TRP A 514 -9.72 17.92 -1.30
C TRP A 514 -9.52 17.44 0.15
N GLY A 515 -8.55 17.98 0.91
CA GLY A 515 -8.30 17.59 2.30
C GLY A 515 -7.65 16.21 2.50
N TYR A 516 -6.89 15.73 1.51
CA TYR A 516 -6.20 14.42 1.49
C TYR A 516 -7.12 13.20 1.48
N ASP A 517 -8.34 13.38 0.97
CA ASP A 517 -9.35 12.32 0.88
C ASP A 517 -8.97 11.20 -0.11
N VAL A 518 -7.96 11.39 -0.96
CA VAL A 518 -7.55 10.39 -1.95
C VAL A 518 -6.20 9.79 -1.63
N LYS A 519 -6.16 8.46 -1.57
CA LYS A 519 -4.94 7.66 -1.44
C LYS A 519 -4.84 6.72 -2.64
N PRO A 520 -4.11 7.13 -3.70
CA PRO A 520 -4.07 6.37 -4.94
C PRO A 520 -3.32 5.06 -4.76
N THR A 521 -3.70 4.05 -5.52
CA THR A 521 -3.06 2.73 -5.58
C THR A 521 -2.02 2.69 -6.69
N SER A 522 -2.28 3.42 -7.77
CA SER A 522 -1.48 3.48 -8.99
C SER A 522 -0.27 4.40 -8.82
N GLN A 523 0.93 3.80 -8.78
CA GLN A 523 2.14 4.54 -8.42
C GLN A 523 3.16 4.73 -9.55
N PHE A 524 3.21 3.82 -10.52
CA PHE A 524 4.35 3.72 -11.44
C PHE A 524 4.10 4.30 -12.84
N GLY A 525 2.85 4.52 -13.26
CA GLY A 525 2.56 5.06 -14.60
C GLY A 525 2.88 4.10 -15.75
N ILE A 526 2.80 2.79 -15.51
CA ILE A 526 3.04 1.74 -16.53
C ILE A 526 1.83 0.80 -16.74
N GLY A 527 0.79 0.91 -15.91
CA GLY A 527 -0.31 -0.06 -15.86
C GLY A 527 -1.06 -0.22 -17.18
N LEU A 528 -1.21 0.86 -17.97
CA LEU A 528 -1.87 0.79 -19.28
C LEU A 528 -1.11 -0.11 -20.27
N LEU A 529 0.23 -0.14 -20.21
CA LEU A 529 1.06 -0.95 -21.12
C LEU A 529 0.85 -2.45 -20.92
N SER A 530 0.49 -2.85 -19.70
CA SER A 530 0.14 -4.24 -19.39
C SER A 530 -1.06 -4.72 -20.23
N GLY A 531 -1.92 -3.80 -20.71
CA GLY A 531 -3.05 -4.11 -21.61
C GLY A 531 -2.61 -4.79 -22.91
N TYR A 532 -1.38 -4.53 -23.38
CA TYR A 532 -0.82 -5.21 -24.56
C TYR A 532 -0.47 -6.69 -24.32
N MET A 533 -0.62 -7.21 -23.10
CA MET A 533 -0.60 -8.66 -22.86
C MET A 533 -1.79 -9.33 -23.55
N LEU A 534 -2.99 -8.76 -23.42
CA LEU A 534 -4.24 -9.30 -23.97
C LEU A 534 -4.64 -8.70 -25.33
N ALA A 535 -4.19 -7.48 -25.63
CA ALA A 535 -4.69 -6.71 -26.77
C ALA A 535 -3.58 -6.28 -27.75
N ASP A 536 -3.94 -6.15 -29.02
CA ASP A 536 -3.08 -5.53 -30.04
C ASP A 536 -3.26 -4.01 -30.09
N LYS A 537 -4.44 -3.53 -29.70
CA LYS A 537 -4.82 -2.11 -29.73
C LYS A 537 -5.55 -1.72 -28.45
N ILE A 538 -5.38 -0.48 -28.03
CA ILE A 538 -6.09 0.10 -26.91
C ILE A 538 -6.83 1.36 -27.39
N GLY A 539 -8.15 1.35 -27.28
CA GLY A 539 -9.01 2.51 -27.55
C GLY A 539 -9.38 3.20 -26.25
N ILE A 540 -9.34 4.53 -26.22
CA ILE A 540 -9.72 5.32 -25.05
C ILE A 540 -10.65 6.44 -25.48
N THR A 541 -11.77 6.58 -24.77
CA THR A 541 -12.68 7.72 -24.86
C THR A 541 -12.87 8.30 -23.46
N THR A 542 -12.75 9.61 -23.30
CA THR A 542 -12.73 10.24 -21.96
C THR A 542 -13.35 11.63 -21.99
N ILE A 543 -13.94 12.03 -20.86
CA ILE A 543 -14.51 13.36 -20.63
C ILE A 543 -14.03 13.83 -19.26
N HIS A 544 -13.28 14.94 -19.22
CA HIS A 544 -12.79 15.51 -17.98
C HIS A 544 -13.90 16.27 -17.25
N TYR A 545 -14.01 16.12 -15.93
CA TYR A 545 -15.09 16.73 -15.13
C TYR A 545 -15.17 18.26 -15.20
N GLU A 546 -14.07 18.95 -15.50
CA GLU A 546 -14.03 20.42 -15.71
C GLU A 546 -14.39 20.86 -17.12
N GLU A 547 -14.38 19.92 -18.08
CA GLU A 547 -14.63 20.17 -19.49
C GLU A 547 -15.83 19.33 -19.97
N SER A 548 -16.87 19.24 -19.14
CA SER A 548 -18.06 18.43 -19.43
C SER A 548 -18.64 18.75 -20.81
N GLY A 549 -18.90 17.71 -21.60
CA GLY A 549 -19.31 17.81 -23.01
C GLY A 549 -18.16 17.84 -24.03
N ASN A 550 -16.91 18.01 -23.60
CA ASN A 550 -15.73 17.92 -24.46
C ASN A 550 -15.11 16.52 -24.42
N ALA A 551 -15.63 15.61 -25.25
CA ALA A 551 -15.11 14.25 -25.35
C ALA A 551 -13.84 14.17 -26.20
N LEU A 552 -12.81 13.52 -25.65
CA LEU A 552 -11.60 13.14 -26.38
C LEU A 552 -11.59 11.64 -26.62
N SER A 553 -11.19 11.23 -27.83
CA SER A 553 -11.09 9.81 -28.20
C SER A 553 -9.81 9.58 -29.01
N PHE A 554 -9.09 8.51 -28.73
CA PHE A 554 -7.86 8.15 -29.44
C PHE A 554 -7.60 6.65 -29.41
N MET A 555 -6.76 6.19 -30.33
CA MET A 555 -6.36 4.79 -30.48
C MET A 555 -4.84 4.67 -30.31
N MET A 556 -4.41 3.61 -29.63
CA MET A 556 -3.02 3.21 -29.49
C MET A 556 -2.84 1.84 -30.14
N GLU A 557 -2.10 1.78 -31.25
CA GLU A 557 -1.78 0.54 -31.96
C GLU A 557 -0.32 0.18 -31.61
N GLY A 558 -0.10 -0.87 -30.81
CA GLY A 558 1.23 -1.20 -30.30
C GLY A 558 1.97 -0.05 -29.59
N VAL A 559 3.25 -0.28 -29.23
CA VAL A 559 4.04 0.72 -28.47
C VAL A 559 5.18 1.34 -29.30
N ASN A 560 5.44 0.75 -30.47
CA ASN A 560 6.35 1.28 -31.49
C ASN A 560 5.59 1.89 -32.69
N GLU A 561 4.26 1.99 -32.63
CA GLU A 561 3.44 2.60 -33.69
C GLU A 561 2.84 3.94 -33.25
N HIS A 562 2.09 4.58 -34.15
CA HIS A 562 1.60 5.94 -33.95
C HIS A 562 0.29 5.94 -33.15
N PHE A 563 0.16 6.87 -32.21
CA PHE A 563 -1.12 7.17 -31.55
C PHE A 563 -1.85 8.26 -32.33
N TYR A 564 -3.17 8.14 -32.45
CA TYR A 564 -3.96 9.10 -33.20
C TYR A 564 -5.33 9.33 -32.57
N TYR A 565 -5.81 10.57 -32.67
CA TYR A 565 -7.17 10.93 -32.25
C TYR A 565 -8.21 10.35 -33.21
N THR A 566 -9.31 9.87 -32.65
CA THR A 566 -10.49 9.40 -33.37
C THR A 566 -11.68 10.30 -33.04
N LYS A 567 -12.73 10.25 -33.86
CA LYS A 567 -13.98 10.95 -33.52
C LYS A 567 -14.69 10.16 -32.41
N PRO A 568 -15.02 10.77 -31.26
CA PRO A 568 -15.77 10.10 -30.21
C PRO A 568 -17.10 9.57 -30.76
N LYS A 569 -17.43 8.30 -30.51
CA LYS A 569 -18.74 7.77 -30.92
C LYS A 569 -19.80 8.29 -29.96
N ARG A 570 -20.93 8.73 -30.50
CA ARG A 570 -22.03 9.28 -29.69
C ARG A 570 -22.51 8.32 -28.60
N THR A 571 -22.56 7.02 -28.89
CA THR A 571 -22.94 5.98 -27.91
C THR A 571 -21.95 5.84 -26.76
N GLU A 572 -20.65 6.06 -27.00
CA GLU A 572 -19.63 6.03 -25.94
C GLU A 572 -19.73 7.27 -25.05
N VAL A 573 -19.93 8.44 -25.67
CA VAL A 573 -20.14 9.70 -24.95
C VAL A 573 -21.39 9.62 -24.08
N GLU A 574 -22.49 9.07 -24.60
CA GLU A 574 -23.74 8.86 -23.85
C GLU A 574 -23.55 7.87 -22.69
N ALA A 575 -22.73 6.83 -22.87
CA ALA A 575 -22.42 5.87 -21.81
C ALA A 575 -21.53 6.45 -20.70
N ILE A 576 -20.55 7.31 -21.05
CA ILE A 576 -19.68 7.98 -20.08
C ILE A 576 -20.46 9.03 -19.28
N GLY A 577 -21.30 9.82 -19.94
CA GLY A 577 -22.05 10.91 -19.31
C GLY A 577 -21.22 12.19 -19.19
N ASP A 578 -21.28 12.85 -18.03
CA ASP A 578 -20.67 14.17 -17.83
C ASP A 578 -19.15 14.11 -17.59
N HIS A 579 -18.65 12.99 -17.07
CA HIS A 579 -17.23 12.74 -16.78
C HIS A 579 -16.95 11.24 -16.68
N GLY A 580 -15.70 10.83 -16.97
CA GLY A 580 -15.25 9.45 -16.87
C GLY A 580 -14.38 9.00 -18.03
N THR A 581 -14.05 7.71 -18.06
CA THR A 581 -13.23 7.10 -19.12
C THR A 581 -13.75 5.73 -19.51
N LEU A 582 -13.80 5.47 -20.81
CA LEU A 582 -13.99 4.16 -21.42
C LEU A 582 -12.67 3.70 -22.02
N VAL A 583 -12.14 2.58 -21.53
CA VAL A 583 -10.97 1.89 -22.09
C VAL A 583 -11.44 0.63 -22.79
N LYS A 584 -10.96 0.39 -24.02
CA LYS A 584 -11.21 -0.81 -24.83
C LYS A 584 -9.90 -1.51 -25.15
N LEU A 585 -9.81 -2.78 -24.79
CA LEU A 585 -8.71 -3.68 -25.10
C LEU A 585 -9.09 -4.59 -26.27
N TYR A 586 -8.64 -4.27 -27.48
CA TYR A 586 -8.95 -5.05 -28.68
C TYR A 586 -8.09 -6.33 -28.72
N LEU A 587 -8.75 -7.47 -28.50
CA LEU A 587 -8.10 -8.73 -28.15
C LEU A 587 -7.25 -9.31 -29.29
N LYS A 588 -6.08 -9.82 -28.92
CA LYS A 588 -5.24 -10.65 -29.79
C LYS A 588 -6.02 -11.88 -30.25
N GLU A 589 -5.64 -12.41 -31.42
CA GLU A 589 -6.26 -13.60 -32.00
C GLU A 589 -6.31 -14.78 -31.03
N GLU A 590 -5.28 -14.97 -30.20
CA GLU A 590 -5.21 -16.07 -29.23
C GLU A 590 -6.24 -16.00 -28.09
N TYR A 591 -6.75 -14.81 -27.76
CA TYR A 591 -7.76 -14.57 -26.71
C TYR A 591 -9.15 -14.27 -27.27
N ARG A 592 -9.22 -13.87 -28.54
CA ARG A 592 -10.40 -13.34 -29.20
C ARG A 592 -11.63 -14.22 -29.03
N ASP A 593 -11.51 -15.53 -29.20
CA ASP A 593 -12.65 -16.46 -29.11
C ASP A 593 -12.68 -17.24 -27.79
N LYS A 594 -11.73 -16.96 -26.89
CA LYS A 594 -11.54 -17.70 -25.64
C LYS A 594 -12.09 -16.96 -24.42
N VAL A 595 -11.95 -15.64 -24.38
CA VAL A 595 -12.51 -14.83 -23.28
C VAL A 595 -14.02 -14.71 -23.45
N ASN A 596 -14.79 -14.83 -22.37
CA ASN A 596 -16.25 -14.74 -22.42
C ASN A 596 -16.83 -13.97 -21.23
N VAL A 597 -18.11 -13.61 -21.33
CA VAL A 597 -18.92 -12.95 -20.29
C VAL A 597 -20.25 -13.69 -20.11
N GLU A 598 -20.23 -15.00 -20.37
CA GLU A 598 -21.40 -15.84 -20.19
C GLU A 598 -21.81 -15.80 -18.72
N TYR A 599 -23.12 -15.66 -18.46
CA TYR A 599 -23.60 -15.76 -17.10
C TYR A 599 -23.68 -17.24 -16.70
N ILE A 600 -22.73 -17.67 -15.86
CA ILE A 600 -22.68 -19.02 -15.31
C ILE A 600 -23.38 -19.01 -13.94
N PRO A 601 -24.58 -19.62 -13.78
CA PRO A 601 -25.30 -19.54 -12.51
C PRO A 601 -24.53 -20.15 -11.33
N LYS A 602 -23.79 -21.24 -11.59
CA LYS A 602 -22.89 -21.89 -10.63
C LYS A 602 -21.51 -21.22 -10.50
N MET A 603 -21.32 -19.98 -10.95
CA MET A 603 -20.04 -19.27 -10.82
C MET A 603 -19.50 -19.19 -9.37
N PRO A 604 -20.33 -18.95 -8.33
CA PRO A 604 -19.86 -19.00 -6.94
C PRO A 604 -19.22 -20.34 -6.59
N LEU A 605 -19.80 -21.47 -7.04
CA LEU A 605 -19.24 -22.81 -6.85
C LEU A 605 -17.92 -22.98 -7.61
N ALA A 606 -17.81 -22.42 -8.81
CA ALA A 606 -16.56 -22.46 -9.59
C ALA A 606 -15.42 -21.68 -8.91
N LEU A 607 -15.73 -20.52 -8.29
CA LEU A 607 -14.76 -19.75 -7.50
C LEU A 607 -14.28 -20.54 -6.28
N MET A 608 -15.13 -21.38 -5.68
CA MET A 608 -14.77 -22.25 -4.56
C MET A 608 -13.88 -23.44 -4.94
N ALA A 609 -13.81 -23.79 -6.23
CA ALA A 609 -13.15 -25.00 -6.69
C ALA A 609 -11.70 -24.73 -7.12
N HIS A 610 -10.73 -25.31 -6.42
CA HIS A 610 -9.34 -25.36 -6.86
C HIS A 610 -9.05 -26.50 -7.86
N ASN A 611 -10.01 -27.42 -8.05
CA ASN A 611 -9.86 -28.60 -8.91
C ASN A 611 -10.52 -28.37 -10.28
N ASP A 612 -9.76 -28.65 -11.33
CA ASP A 612 -10.17 -28.58 -12.73
C ASP A 612 -11.45 -29.37 -13.02
N LYS A 613 -11.67 -30.50 -12.33
CA LYS A 613 -12.84 -31.36 -12.56
C LYS A 613 -14.17 -30.70 -12.22
N VAL A 614 -14.24 -29.98 -11.09
CA VAL A 614 -15.48 -29.28 -10.70
C VAL A 614 -15.79 -28.16 -11.70
N LYS A 615 -14.76 -27.46 -12.18
CA LYS A 615 -14.92 -26.43 -13.21
C LYS A 615 -15.38 -27.04 -14.55
N GLU A 616 -14.85 -28.22 -14.88
CA GLU A 616 -15.26 -28.97 -16.06
C GLU A 616 -16.75 -29.32 -16.04
N ASP A 617 -17.25 -29.80 -14.89
CA ASP A 617 -18.66 -30.18 -14.71
C ASP A 617 -19.63 -28.97 -14.69
N ILE A 618 -19.17 -27.77 -14.33
CA ILE A 618 -19.98 -26.54 -14.31
C ILE A 618 -20.17 -25.97 -15.73
N GLY A 619 -19.11 -25.90 -16.53
CA GLY A 619 -19.16 -25.25 -17.84
C GLY A 619 -17.91 -25.45 -18.71
N GLY A 620 -17.00 -26.37 -18.33
CA GLY A 620 -15.68 -26.51 -18.94
C GLY A 620 -14.64 -25.61 -18.27
N GLN A 621 -13.49 -26.17 -17.87
CA GLN A 621 -12.42 -25.43 -17.18
C GLN A 621 -12.02 -24.17 -17.94
N ASP A 622 -11.77 -24.31 -19.24
CA ASP A 622 -11.26 -23.23 -20.07
C ASP A 622 -12.30 -22.10 -20.22
N VAL A 623 -13.60 -22.42 -20.25
CA VAL A 623 -14.69 -21.44 -20.31
C VAL A 623 -14.77 -20.64 -19.02
N VAL A 624 -14.71 -21.33 -17.88
CA VAL A 624 -14.77 -20.72 -16.54
C VAL A 624 -13.56 -19.82 -16.29
N GLU A 625 -12.35 -20.32 -16.51
CA GLU A 625 -11.12 -19.58 -16.20
C GLU A 625 -10.90 -18.35 -17.11
N LYS A 626 -11.51 -18.35 -18.30
CA LYS A 626 -11.51 -17.22 -19.23
C LYS A 626 -12.78 -16.39 -19.17
N ASN A 627 -13.67 -16.64 -18.21
CA ASN A 627 -14.86 -15.84 -17.97
C ASN A 627 -14.50 -14.58 -17.16
N LEU A 628 -15.01 -13.42 -17.58
CA LEU A 628 -14.68 -12.15 -16.95
C LEU A 628 -15.14 -12.05 -15.48
N PHE A 629 -16.25 -12.70 -15.10
CA PHE A 629 -16.66 -12.80 -13.70
C PHE A 629 -15.64 -13.56 -12.87
N TYR A 630 -15.13 -14.69 -13.38
CA TYR A 630 -14.12 -15.48 -12.68
C TYR A 630 -12.82 -14.69 -12.51
N ILE A 631 -12.33 -14.08 -13.59
CA ILE A 631 -11.08 -13.32 -13.61
C ILE A 631 -11.14 -12.12 -12.66
N LEU A 632 -12.18 -11.28 -12.76
CA LEU A 632 -12.28 -10.08 -11.94
C LEU A 632 -12.52 -10.40 -10.46
N SER A 633 -13.29 -11.44 -10.14
CA SER A 633 -13.50 -11.89 -8.76
C SER A 633 -12.23 -12.41 -8.10
N HIS A 634 -11.27 -12.96 -8.86
CA HIS A 634 -9.97 -13.38 -8.33
C HIS A 634 -9.09 -12.19 -7.92
N TYR A 635 -9.21 -11.05 -8.61
CA TYR A 635 -8.34 -9.90 -8.40
C TYR A 635 -8.97 -8.80 -7.53
N ILE A 636 -10.30 -8.66 -7.58
CA ILE A 636 -11.08 -7.62 -6.90
C ILE A 636 -11.88 -8.29 -5.79
N GLY A 637 -11.24 -8.46 -4.64
CA GLY A 637 -11.79 -9.22 -3.51
C GLY A 637 -12.80 -8.44 -2.66
N VAL A 638 -12.67 -7.12 -2.53
CA VAL A 638 -13.59 -6.31 -1.69
C VAL A 638 -14.02 -5.05 -2.43
N GLU A 639 -15.31 -4.71 -2.30
CA GLU A 639 -15.86 -3.47 -2.83
C GLU A 639 -15.28 -2.24 -2.12
N CYS A 640 -14.74 -1.29 -2.88
CA CYS A 640 -14.34 0.00 -2.32
C CYS A 640 -15.58 0.82 -2.01
N SER A 641 -15.64 1.43 -0.82
CA SER A 641 -16.85 2.11 -0.32
C SER A 641 -17.45 3.10 -1.31
N GLY A 642 -18.66 2.79 -1.79
CA GLY A 642 -19.43 3.56 -2.76
C GLY A 642 -18.80 3.66 -4.16
N ILE A 643 -18.01 2.66 -4.55
CA ILE A 643 -17.51 2.44 -5.92
C ILE A 643 -17.71 0.95 -6.23
N SER A 644 -18.85 0.62 -6.86
CA SER A 644 -19.21 -0.77 -7.14
C SER A 644 -18.64 -1.26 -8.48
N VAL A 645 -18.32 -2.54 -8.57
CA VAL A 645 -17.85 -3.18 -9.81
C VAL A 645 -18.99 -3.98 -10.44
N MET A 646 -19.32 -3.61 -11.66
CA MET A 646 -20.38 -4.23 -12.46
C MET A 646 -19.76 -4.93 -13.66
N ILE A 647 -20.31 -6.08 -14.03
CA ILE A 647 -19.92 -6.85 -15.21
C ILE A 647 -21.17 -7.01 -16.07
N CYS A 648 -21.10 -6.55 -17.32
CA CYS A 648 -22.16 -6.68 -18.29
C CYS A 648 -22.06 -8.05 -18.96
N ASP A 649 -23.07 -8.89 -18.75
CA ASP A 649 -23.14 -10.21 -19.38
C ASP A 649 -23.50 -10.12 -20.88
N GLU A 650 -23.45 -11.24 -21.58
CA GLU A 650 -23.78 -11.34 -23.00
C GLU A 650 -25.22 -10.94 -23.37
N ALA A 651 -26.14 -10.93 -22.39
CA ALA A 651 -27.52 -10.45 -22.55
C ALA A 651 -27.64 -8.93 -22.32
N GLY A 652 -26.54 -8.25 -21.99
CA GLY A 652 -26.51 -6.83 -21.66
C GLY A 652 -26.96 -6.51 -20.23
N ILE A 653 -27.06 -7.52 -19.35
CA ILE A 653 -27.48 -7.35 -17.97
C ILE A 653 -26.25 -7.06 -17.11
N LYS A 654 -26.28 -5.93 -16.38
CA LYS A 654 -25.22 -5.54 -15.46
C LYS A 654 -25.37 -6.27 -14.14
N ARG A 655 -24.37 -7.08 -13.78
CA ARG A 655 -24.32 -7.88 -12.54
C ARG A 655 -23.16 -7.44 -11.67
N LYS A 656 -23.32 -7.48 -10.35
CA LYS A 656 -22.22 -7.17 -9.42
C LYS A 656 -21.13 -8.25 -9.50
N ASN A 657 -19.89 -7.82 -9.33
CA ASN A 657 -18.76 -8.73 -9.13
C ASN A 657 -18.98 -9.61 -7.88
N TYR A 658 -18.46 -10.84 -7.90
CA TYR A 658 -18.42 -11.66 -6.68
C TYR A 658 -17.25 -11.22 -5.81
N TYR A 659 -17.54 -10.75 -4.60
CA TYR A 659 -16.54 -10.29 -3.64
C TYR A 659 -16.22 -11.39 -2.64
N CYS A 660 -14.93 -11.53 -2.30
CA CYS A 660 -14.43 -12.57 -1.43
C CYS A 660 -14.76 -12.32 0.05
N ASN A 661 -15.15 -11.12 0.47
CA ASN A 661 -15.57 -10.89 1.87
C ASN A 661 -17.01 -11.34 2.18
N ILE A 662 -17.63 -12.11 1.28
CA ILE A 662 -18.95 -12.73 1.45
C ILE A 662 -18.74 -14.22 1.70
N ILE A 663 -19.42 -14.78 2.71
CA ILE A 663 -19.38 -16.21 2.99
C ILE A 663 -20.13 -16.94 1.87
N PHE A 664 -19.50 -17.97 1.32
CA PHE A 664 -20.14 -18.84 0.35
C PHE A 664 -21.22 -19.68 1.05
N ASP A 665 -22.47 -19.48 0.64
CA ASP A 665 -23.61 -20.21 1.17
C ASP A 665 -24.50 -20.67 0.00
N GLN A 666 -24.55 -21.99 -0.22
CA GLN A 666 -25.38 -22.63 -1.25
C GLN A 666 -26.85 -22.19 -1.19
N ARG A 667 -27.38 -21.84 0.00
CA ARG A 667 -28.79 -21.42 0.17
C ARG A 667 -29.13 -20.11 -0.55
N ASN A 668 -28.12 -19.34 -0.93
CA ASN A 668 -28.27 -18.09 -1.68
C ASN A 668 -28.31 -18.30 -3.21
N TYR A 669 -28.20 -19.55 -3.68
CA TYR A 669 -28.06 -19.87 -5.10
C TYR A 669 -28.93 -21.07 -5.47
N ASP A 670 -30.07 -20.81 -6.12
CA ASP A 670 -31.07 -21.84 -6.48
C ASP A 670 -30.49 -22.94 -7.39
N GLU A 671 -29.43 -22.62 -8.15
CA GLU A 671 -28.79 -23.53 -9.09
C GLU A 671 -27.73 -24.44 -8.47
N ILE A 672 -27.32 -24.20 -7.22
CA ILE A 672 -26.34 -25.02 -6.50
C ILE A 672 -27.07 -26.06 -5.65
N SER A 673 -26.93 -27.33 -6.03
CA SER A 673 -27.59 -28.43 -5.33
C SER A 673 -26.76 -28.97 -4.16
N ASP A 674 -27.43 -29.70 -3.27
CA ASP A 674 -26.78 -30.48 -2.20
C ASP A 674 -25.75 -31.49 -2.73
N GLU A 675 -25.93 -32.01 -3.95
CA GLU A 675 -24.97 -32.94 -4.55
C GLU A 675 -23.72 -32.23 -5.06
N ASP A 676 -23.87 -31.04 -5.65
CA ASP A 676 -22.75 -30.17 -6.02
C ASP A 676 -21.88 -29.86 -4.79
N MET A 677 -22.55 -29.60 -3.66
CA MET A 677 -21.90 -29.31 -2.39
C MET A 677 -21.20 -30.52 -1.81
N LYS A 678 -21.80 -31.72 -1.87
CA LYS A 678 -21.07 -32.95 -1.51
C LYS A 678 -19.85 -33.16 -2.38
N GLU A 679 -19.91 -32.84 -3.66
CA GLU A 679 -18.75 -32.96 -4.55
C GLU A 679 -17.65 -31.96 -4.18
N LEU A 680 -17.98 -30.68 -3.98
CA LEU A 680 -17.03 -29.67 -3.50
C LEU A 680 -16.37 -30.10 -2.18
N LEU A 681 -17.18 -30.53 -1.22
CA LEU A 681 -16.74 -30.95 0.11
C LEU A 681 -15.83 -32.18 0.10
N LYS A 682 -15.96 -33.10 -0.87
CA LYS A 682 -15.03 -34.22 -1.03
C LYS A 682 -13.61 -33.76 -1.34
N TYR A 683 -13.45 -32.58 -1.95
CA TYR A 683 -12.14 -32.02 -2.28
C TYR A 683 -11.59 -31.10 -1.20
N TRP A 684 -12.46 -30.44 -0.43
CA TRP A 684 -12.06 -29.68 0.76
C TRP A 684 -11.73 -30.58 1.95
N GLY A 685 -12.42 -31.72 2.04
CA GLY A 685 -12.17 -32.71 3.07
C GLY A 685 -10.77 -33.28 2.94
N ASP A 686 -10.09 -33.36 4.08
CA ASP A 686 -8.99 -34.29 4.26
C ASP A 686 -9.50 -35.65 3.73
N GLN A 687 -8.79 -36.29 2.78
CA GLN A 687 -9.17 -37.58 2.15
C GLN A 687 -9.42 -38.71 3.15
N TYR A 688 -9.29 -38.37 4.42
CA TYR A 688 -9.38 -39.19 5.54
C TYR A 688 -10.87 -39.49 5.90
N TYR A 689 -11.75 -38.50 6.00
CA TYR A 689 -13.05 -38.70 6.67
C TYR A 689 -14.17 -39.19 5.73
N LYS A 690 -14.64 -40.44 5.89
CA LYS A 690 -15.80 -40.98 5.13
C LYS A 690 -17.12 -40.31 5.56
N ASN A 691 -17.87 -39.78 4.61
CA ASN A 691 -19.26 -39.25 4.74
C ASN A 691 -19.44 -37.95 5.54
N ILE A 692 -18.38 -37.19 5.83
CA ILE A 692 -18.51 -35.89 6.52
C ILE A 692 -19.29 -34.87 5.68
N GLU A 693 -19.13 -34.93 4.36
CA GLU A 693 -19.84 -34.11 3.39
C GLU A 693 -21.36 -34.28 3.49
N LYS A 694 -21.83 -35.50 3.78
CA LYS A 694 -23.25 -35.79 3.95
C LYS A 694 -23.81 -35.13 5.20
N MET A 695 -23.08 -35.21 6.32
CA MET A 695 -23.48 -34.59 7.58
C MET A 695 -23.56 -33.07 7.46
N ILE A 696 -22.55 -32.43 6.84
CA ILE A 696 -22.50 -30.97 6.66
C ILE A 696 -23.70 -30.49 5.85
N VAL A 697 -24.00 -31.18 4.73
CA VAL A 697 -25.14 -30.84 3.87
C VAL A 697 -26.47 -31.07 4.60
N GLU A 698 -26.66 -32.21 5.28
CA GLU A 698 -27.89 -32.51 6.04
C GLU A 698 -28.15 -31.49 7.16
N LYS A 699 -27.10 -31.02 7.84
CA LYS A 699 -27.20 -30.05 8.94
C LYS A 699 -27.11 -28.59 8.50
N ARG A 700 -26.95 -28.30 7.21
CA ARG A 700 -26.72 -26.94 6.70
C ARG A 700 -27.84 -25.95 7.07
N ASN A 701 -29.09 -26.41 7.09
CA ASN A 701 -30.25 -25.58 7.47
C ASN A 701 -30.35 -25.31 8.98
N LEU A 702 -29.54 -26.00 9.78
CA LEU A 702 -29.51 -25.91 11.24
C LEU A 702 -28.31 -25.10 11.74
N VAL A 703 -27.63 -24.36 10.85
CA VAL A 703 -26.54 -23.44 11.19
C VAL A 703 -26.76 -22.08 10.54
N GLU A 704 -26.12 -21.06 11.11
CA GLU A 704 -26.13 -19.68 10.62
C GLU A 704 -24.70 -19.15 10.58
N ASP A 705 -24.34 -18.43 9.51
CA ASP A 705 -22.98 -17.93 9.31
C ASP A 705 -22.95 -16.41 9.49
N TYR A 706 -21.90 -15.93 10.14
CA TYR A 706 -21.74 -14.52 10.46
C TYR A 706 -20.40 -14.01 9.96
N VAL A 707 -20.42 -12.91 9.21
CA VAL A 707 -19.21 -12.13 8.89
C VAL A 707 -18.88 -11.22 10.07
N ILE A 708 -17.68 -11.37 10.62
CA ILE A 708 -17.11 -10.46 11.61
C ILE A 708 -16.28 -9.41 10.87
N LYS A 709 -16.85 -8.21 10.68
CA LYS A 709 -16.15 -7.07 10.07
C LYS A 709 -15.73 -6.06 11.15
N VAL A 710 -14.43 -5.76 11.22
CA VAL A 710 -13.90 -4.69 12.07
C VAL A 710 -12.93 -3.80 11.31
N MET A 711 -12.80 -2.54 11.72
CA MET A 711 -11.95 -1.58 11.03
C MET A 711 -11.28 -0.56 11.96
N THR A 712 -10.12 -0.07 11.54
CA THR A 712 -9.41 1.09 12.08
C THR A 712 -9.31 2.18 11.00
N LYS A 713 -8.45 3.19 11.19
CA LYS A 713 -8.21 4.23 10.17
C LYS A 713 -7.59 3.62 8.91
N ASN A 714 -6.71 2.63 9.05
CA ASN A 714 -5.89 2.14 7.95
C ASN A 714 -6.22 0.72 7.47
N VAL A 715 -6.92 -0.08 8.27
CA VAL A 715 -7.13 -1.51 7.99
C VAL A 715 -8.58 -1.92 8.28
N GLU A 716 -9.14 -2.75 7.41
CA GLU A 716 -10.32 -3.56 7.66
C GLU A 716 -9.91 -5.04 7.80
N LEU A 717 -10.55 -5.74 8.73
CA LEU A 717 -10.44 -7.18 8.90
C LEU A 717 -11.83 -7.79 8.74
N TYR A 718 -11.91 -8.80 7.88
CA TYR A 718 -13.10 -9.61 7.64
C TYR A 718 -12.79 -11.03 8.08
N SER A 719 -13.55 -11.56 9.02
CA SER A 719 -13.50 -12.97 9.43
C SER A 719 -14.91 -13.55 9.40
N HIS A 720 -15.05 -14.83 9.73
CA HIS A 720 -16.34 -15.51 9.74
C HIS A 720 -16.45 -16.50 10.90
N ILE A 721 -17.67 -16.74 11.36
CA ILE A 721 -18.00 -17.78 12.34
C ILE A 721 -19.34 -18.43 11.99
N THR A 722 -19.46 -19.72 12.23
CA THR A 722 -20.69 -20.49 12.02
C THR A 722 -21.27 -20.90 13.36
N LEU A 723 -22.53 -20.59 13.63
CA LEU A 723 -23.18 -20.91 14.91
C LEU A 723 -24.41 -21.81 14.72
N PRO A 724 -24.66 -22.76 15.65
CA PRO A 724 -25.76 -23.71 15.58
C PRO A 724 -27.12 -23.10 15.92
N LYS A 725 -28.13 -23.37 15.09
CA LYS A 725 -29.54 -23.11 15.42
C LYS A 725 -30.06 -24.12 16.42
N LYS A 726 -31.07 -23.73 17.18
CA LYS A 726 -31.73 -24.59 18.16
C LYS A 726 -32.33 -25.83 17.48
N GLY A 727 -32.03 -27.02 18.00
CA GLY A 727 -32.52 -28.30 17.49
C GLY A 727 -31.54 -29.07 16.59
N ILE A 728 -30.31 -28.58 16.40
CA ILE A 728 -29.25 -29.33 15.70
C ILE A 728 -28.77 -30.55 16.47
N GLY A 729 -29.01 -30.57 17.79
CA GLY A 729 -28.60 -31.63 18.70
C GLY A 729 -27.09 -31.69 18.93
N GLU A 730 -26.62 -32.76 19.58
CA GLU A 730 -25.19 -32.97 19.80
C GLU A 730 -24.47 -33.21 18.47
N CYS A 731 -23.61 -32.29 18.08
CA CYS A 731 -22.75 -32.41 16.92
C CYS A 731 -21.31 -32.14 17.32
N LYS A 732 -20.37 -32.98 16.91
CA LYS A 732 -18.95 -32.69 17.10
C LYS A 732 -18.56 -31.50 16.21
N SER A 733 -17.57 -30.71 16.65
CA SER A 733 -17.18 -29.35 16.21
C SER A 733 -17.00 -29.06 14.70
N ARG A 734 -17.14 -30.05 13.81
CA ARG A 734 -16.91 -29.91 12.35
C ARG A 734 -18.13 -29.50 11.51
N ILE A 735 -19.15 -28.90 12.11
CA ILE A 735 -20.23 -28.25 11.33
C ILE A 735 -19.79 -26.92 10.71
N ASN A 736 -18.68 -26.35 11.19
CA ASN A 736 -18.10 -25.15 10.64
C ASN A 736 -17.19 -25.50 9.45
N ASN A 737 -17.74 -25.48 8.24
CA ASN A 737 -16.98 -25.67 6.99
C ASN A 737 -17.35 -24.60 5.96
N ASN A 738 -17.48 -23.36 6.43
CA ASN A 738 -17.84 -22.23 5.60
C ASN A 738 -16.61 -21.40 5.31
N HIS A 739 -16.52 -20.96 4.06
CA HIS A 739 -15.40 -20.21 3.55
C HIS A 739 -15.90 -18.93 2.88
N PHE A 740 -15.06 -17.91 2.90
CA PHE A 740 -15.19 -16.77 2.01
C PHE A 740 -15.14 -17.20 0.54
N ILE A 741 -15.90 -16.55 -0.34
CA ILE A 741 -15.90 -16.86 -1.77
C ILE A 741 -14.45 -16.87 -2.30
N GLY A 742 -14.04 -17.97 -2.94
CA GLY A 742 -12.67 -18.18 -3.43
C GLY A 742 -11.70 -18.81 -2.42
N CYS A 743 -12.17 -19.19 -1.22
CA CYS A 743 -11.34 -19.64 -0.09
C CYS A 743 -10.22 -18.64 0.20
N MET A 744 -10.61 -17.36 0.30
CA MET A 744 -9.70 -16.21 0.33
C MET A 744 -9.22 -15.83 1.72
N GLU A 745 -9.47 -16.66 2.73
CA GLU A 745 -8.84 -16.52 4.04
C GLU A 745 -7.30 -16.45 3.88
N GLN A 746 -6.63 -15.75 4.81
CA GLN A 746 -5.17 -15.53 4.79
C GLN A 746 -4.70 -14.68 3.60
N SER A 747 -5.58 -13.81 3.09
CA SER A 747 -5.26 -12.89 2.01
C SER A 747 -5.06 -11.47 2.50
N ILE A 748 -4.10 -10.79 1.87
CA ILE A 748 -3.84 -9.36 2.03
C ILE A 748 -4.35 -8.63 0.79
N LEU A 749 -5.18 -7.64 1.04
CA LEU A 749 -5.75 -6.76 0.04
C LEU A 749 -5.30 -5.33 0.30
N VAL A 750 -5.20 -4.54 -0.77
CA VAL A 750 -5.03 -3.09 -0.70
C VAL A 750 -6.16 -2.47 -1.50
N ASP A 751 -6.97 -1.64 -0.86
CA ASP A 751 -8.13 -0.99 -1.48
C ASP A 751 -9.09 -2.00 -2.16
N GLY A 752 -9.20 -3.19 -1.57
CA GLY A 752 -10.04 -4.29 -2.04
C GLY A 752 -9.43 -5.16 -3.13
N ILE A 753 -8.18 -4.90 -3.52
CA ILE A 753 -7.47 -5.66 -4.55
C ILE A 753 -6.57 -6.69 -3.91
N LEU A 754 -6.66 -7.93 -4.37
CA LEU A 754 -5.80 -9.01 -3.90
C LEU A 754 -4.34 -8.74 -4.25
N ILE A 755 -3.48 -8.76 -3.23
CA ILE A 755 -2.03 -8.63 -3.38
C ILE A 755 -1.37 -9.97 -3.17
N GLU A 756 -1.58 -10.61 -2.02
CA GLU A 756 -0.83 -11.78 -1.61
C GLU A 756 -1.71 -12.70 -0.76
N LYS A 757 -1.62 -14.02 -1.00
CA LYS A 757 -2.25 -15.07 -0.20
C LYS A 757 -1.16 -15.87 0.51
N LEU A 758 -1.36 -16.23 1.77
CA LEU A 758 -0.37 -16.95 2.60
C LEU A 758 1.00 -16.22 2.74
N PRO A 759 1.03 -14.93 3.11
CA PRO A 759 2.28 -14.17 3.19
C PRO A 759 3.23 -14.68 4.28
N GLU A 760 4.39 -15.24 3.89
CA GLU A 760 5.42 -15.74 4.83
C GLU A 760 5.92 -14.65 5.80
N THR A 761 5.87 -13.40 5.36
CA THR A 761 6.42 -12.22 6.03
C THR A 761 5.53 -11.61 7.13
N PHE A 762 4.33 -12.14 7.36
CA PHE A 762 3.31 -11.50 8.21
C PHE A 762 3.32 -11.90 9.71
N LYS A 763 4.44 -12.45 10.19
CA LYS A 763 4.59 -12.95 11.58
C LYS A 763 4.24 -11.92 12.66
N LYS A 764 4.51 -10.63 12.44
CA LYS A 764 4.24 -9.59 13.44
C LYS A 764 2.75 -9.33 13.67
N ALA A 765 1.92 -9.46 12.64
CA ALA A 765 0.47 -9.30 12.83
C ALA A 765 -0.14 -10.58 13.39
N GLU A 766 0.37 -11.76 12.99
CA GLU A 766 0.06 -13.06 13.59
C GLU A 766 0.31 -13.03 15.12
N GLU A 767 1.46 -12.48 15.55
CA GLU A 767 1.80 -12.29 16.96
C GLU A 767 0.82 -11.40 17.74
N ILE A 768 0.20 -10.42 17.08
CA ILE A 768 -0.70 -9.46 17.74
C ILE A 768 -2.14 -9.93 17.67
N LEU A 769 -2.64 -10.27 16.48
CA LEU A 769 -4.05 -10.61 16.24
C LEU A 769 -4.38 -12.06 16.66
N GLY A 770 -3.41 -12.97 16.59
CA GLY A 770 -3.61 -14.41 16.74
C GLY A 770 -3.52 -15.15 15.40
N ASP A 771 -2.84 -16.31 15.38
CA ASP A 771 -2.68 -17.15 14.17
C ASP A 771 -4.01 -17.68 13.64
N ASP A 772 -4.90 -18.11 14.54
CA ASP A 772 -6.25 -18.56 14.25
C ASP A 772 -7.14 -17.46 13.68
N VAL A 773 -7.13 -16.26 14.28
CA VAL A 773 -7.81 -15.08 13.73
C VAL A 773 -7.30 -14.78 12.33
N MET A 774 -5.98 -14.77 12.13
CA MET A 774 -5.37 -14.56 10.81
C MET A 774 -5.76 -15.65 9.80
N LYS A 775 -5.81 -16.91 10.23
CA LYS A 775 -6.15 -18.06 9.39
C LYS A 775 -7.58 -18.05 8.88
N ALA A 776 -8.49 -17.42 9.62
CA ALA A 776 -9.89 -17.25 9.28
C ALA A 776 -10.23 -15.84 8.75
N SER A 777 -9.23 -15.02 8.42
CA SER A 777 -9.46 -13.61 8.07
C SER A 777 -8.87 -13.17 6.73
N ILE A 778 -9.48 -12.14 6.16
CA ILE A 778 -8.97 -11.28 5.09
C ILE A 778 -8.59 -9.93 5.70
N ILE A 779 -7.39 -9.42 5.38
CA ILE A 779 -6.95 -8.09 5.79
C ILE A 779 -6.94 -7.16 4.57
N ASN A 780 -7.69 -6.07 4.64
CA ASN A 780 -7.74 -5.05 3.59
C ASN A 780 -7.19 -3.72 4.09
N TYR A 781 -6.08 -3.26 3.50
CA TYR A 781 -5.49 -1.96 3.80
C TYR A 781 -6.19 -0.85 3.00
N ILE A 782 -6.73 0.15 3.70
CA ILE A 782 -7.56 1.22 3.13
C ILE A 782 -7.05 2.65 3.45
N GLY A 783 -6.02 2.79 4.30
CA GLY A 783 -5.53 4.10 4.74
C GLY A 783 -4.08 4.41 4.37
N GLU A 784 -3.52 5.39 5.07
CA GLU A 784 -2.17 5.92 4.83
C GLU A 784 -1.08 4.91 5.19
N LYS A 785 -1.28 4.17 6.28
CA LYS A 785 -0.37 3.09 6.68
C LYS A 785 -0.72 1.82 5.92
N ARG A 786 -0.03 1.57 4.81
CA ARG A 786 -0.24 0.40 3.94
C ARG A 786 1.08 -0.18 3.43
N PRO A 787 1.09 -1.43 2.93
CA PRO A 787 2.29 -2.08 2.44
C PRO A 787 2.89 -1.39 1.20
N VAL A 788 4.21 -1.51 1.07
CA VAL A 788 4.92 -1.20 -0.18
C VAL A 788 4.84 -2.45 -1.06
N LEU A 789 4.33 -2.29 -2.28
CA LEU A 789 4.08 -3.38 -3.21
C LEU A 789 5.23 -3.54 -4.21
N SER A 790 5.40 -4.75 -4.73
CA SER A 790 6.23 -5.03 -5.90
C SER A 790 5.69 -4.34 -7.16
N ILE A 791 6.49 -4.27 -8.22
CA ILE A 791 6.07 -3.66 -9.51
C ILE A 791 4.87 -4.41 -10.09
N ASP A 792 4.87 -5.74 -10.02
CA ASP A 792 3.77 -6.62 -10.44
C ASP A 792 2.63 -6.71 -9.42
N ARG A 793 2.77 -6.07 -8.26
CA ARG A 793 1.78 -5.95 -7.16
C ARG A 793 1.22 -7.28 -6.64
N ASN A 794 1.98 -8.36 -6.76
CA ASN A 794 1.60 -9.68 -6.26
C ASN A 794 2.31 -10.04 -4.94
N VAL A 795 3.17 -9.14 -4.44
CA VAL A 795 3.94 -9.36 -3.21
C VAL A 795 4.07 -8.05 -2.44
N CYS A 796 3.95 -8.16 -1.12
CA CYS A 796 4.30 -7.08 -0.21
C CYS A 796 5.82 -7.04 0.02
N VAL A 797 6.49 -5.99 -0.45
CA VAL A 797 7.93 -5.77 -0.26
C VAL A 797 8.24 -5.33 1.17
N LYS A 798 7.37 -4.51 1.75
CA LYS A 798 7.53 -3.99 3.12
C LYS A 798 6.19 -3.69 3.76
N PHE A 799 5.99 -4.14 4.99
CA PHE A 799 4.82 -3.81 5.79
C PHE A 799 5.00 -2.54 6.63
N PRO A 800 3.94 -1.75 6.86
CA PRO A 800 3.97 -0.58 7.72
C PRO A 800 4.06 -0.96 9.20
N GLU A 801 4.63 -0.07 10.03
CA GLU A 801 4.66 -0.26 11.48
C GLU A 801 3.31 0.14 12.13
N MET A 802 2.62 -0.86 12.67
CA MET A 802 1.20 -0.74 13.04
C MET A 802 0.82 -1.41 14.37
N LYS A 803 1.77 -1.70 15.26
CA LYS A 803 1.52 -2.46 16.51
C LYS A 803 0.27 -1.97 17.27
N VAL A 804 0.22 -0.69 17.64
CA VAL A 804 -0.89 -0.08 18.38
C VAL A 804 -2.23 -0.15 17.63
N GLU A 805 -2.20 -0.07 16.30
CA GLU A 805 -3.42 -0.12 15.49
C GLU A 805 -3.94 -1.56 15.36
N LEU A 806 -3.06 -2.54 15.25
CA LEU A 806 -3.40 -3.97 15.27
C LEU A 806 -3.94 -4.40 16.63
N GLU A 807 -3.39 -3.91 17.74
CA GLU A 807 -3.94 -4.14 19.08
C GLU A 807 -5.38 -3.60 19.22
N LYS A 808 -5.64 -2.40 18.67
CA LYS A 808 -7.01 -1.85 18.60
C LYS A 808 -7.92 -2.70 17.73
N LEU A 809 -7.42 -3.19 16.60
CA LEU A 809 -8.17 -4.05 15.69
C LEU A 809 -8.55 -5.37 16.36
N ARG A 810 -7.63 -6.03 17.09
CA ARG A 810 -7.90 -7.21 17.91
C ARG A 810 -9.00 -6.95 18.94
N ASN A 811 -8.91 -5.86 19.70
CA ASN A 811 -9.92 -5.53 20.70
C ASN A 811 -11.32 -5.34 20.08
N LYS A 812 -11.39 -4.68 18.91
CA LYS A 812 -12.64 -4.55 18.15
C LYS A 812 -13.15 -5.89 17.65
N PHE A 813 -12.26 -6.76 17.17
CA PHE A 813 -12.63 -8.11 16.72
C PHE A 813 -13.32 -8.89 17.84
N ILE A 814 -12.72 -8.90 19.04
CA ILE A 814 -13.28 -9.57 20.22
C ILE A 814 -14.65 -8.97 20.60
N GLU A 815 -14.80 -7.64 20.51
CA GLU A 815 -16.08 -6.98 20.78
C GLU A 815 -17.18 -7.37 19.78
N GLU A 816 -16.88 -7.40 18.48
CA GLU A 816 -17.86 -7.80 17.47
C GLU A 816 -18.16 -9.30 17.50
N LEU A 817 -17.17 -10.15 17.81
CA LEU A 817 -17.39 -11.57 18.04
C LEU A 817 -18.33 -11.81 19.23
N ALA A 818 -18.10 -11.14 20.36
CA ALA A 818 -18.98 -11.19 21.54
C ALA A 818 -20.42 -10.78 21.19
N LYS A 819 -20.58 -9.64 20.51
CA LYS A 819 -21.91 -9.15 20.10
C LYS A 819 -22.62 -10.14 19.18
N THR A 820 -21.88 -10.79 18.28
CA THR A 820 -22.42 -11.76 17.33
C THR A 820 -22.94 -13.00 18.06
N ILE A 821 -22.15 -13.57 18.97
CA ILE A 821 -22.54 -14.71 19.80
C ILE A 821 -23.78 -14.39 20.64
N ILE A 822 -23.78 -13.24 21.34
CA ILE A 822 -24.90 -12.82 22.19
C ILE A 822 -26.18 -12.65 21.37
N ARG A 823 -26.10 -11.98 20.22
CA ARG A 823 -27.24 -11.77 19.33
C ARG A 823 -27.77 -13.10 18.79
N HIS A 824 -26.89 -14.03 18.44
CA HIS A 824 -27.28 -15.36 17.95
C HIS A 824 -28.05 -16.15 19.02
N ILE A 825 -27.50 -16.25 20.24
CA ILE A 825 -28.16 -16.92 21.38
C ILE A 825 -29.55 -16.35 21.64
N GLN A 826 -29.67 -15.02 21.61
CA GLN A 826 -30.96 -14.33 21.80
C GLN A 826 -31.95 -14.61 20.67
N ASN A 827 -31.50 -14.56 19.40
CA ASN A 827 -32.36 -14.79 18.25
C ASN A 827 -32.89 -16.23 18.18
N GLU A 828 -32.05 -17.21 18.51
CA GLU A 828 -32.39 -18.64 18.48
C GLU A 828 -33.07 -19.13 19.77
N ASN A 829 -33.24 -18.26 20.77
CA ASN A 829 -33.77 -18.59 22.11
C ASN A 829 -33.06 -19.81 22.72
N ILE A 830 -31.73 -19.83 22.63
CA ILE A 830 -30.87 -20.85 23.23
C ILE A 830 -30.75 -20.54 24.73
N SER A 831 -31.19 -21.47 25.56
CA SER A 831 -31.15 -21.40 27.01
C SER A 831 -29.91 -22.09 27.57
N GLU A 832 -29.70 -21.97 28.88
CA GLU A 832 -28.60 -22.59 29.62
C GLU A 832 -28.61 -24.13 29.59
N GLU A 833 -29.78 -24.73 29.35
CA GLU A 833 -29.95 -26.19 29.36
C GLU A 833 -29.90 -26.80 27.95
N ASP A 834 -29.84 -25.96 26.91
CA ASP A 834 -29.80 -26.41 25.53
C ASP A 834 -28.37 -26.85 25.14
N PRO A 835 -28.18 -28.05 24.54
CA PRO A 835 -26.87 -28.55 24.15
C PRO A 835 -26.17 -27.65 23.11
N GLU A 836 -26.92 -26.84 22.37
CA GLU A 836 -26.39 -25.88 21.41
C GLU A 836 -25.53 -24.78 22.05
N GLN A 837 -25.81 -24.38 23.29
CA GLN A 837 -24.99 -23.38 23.99
C GLN A 837 -23.55 -23.88 24.17
N LEU A 838 -23.41 -25.18 24.41
CA LEU A 838 -22.12 -25.84 24.56
C LEU A 838 -21.39 -25.93 23.21
N LEU A 839 -22.14 -26.28 22.16
CA LEU A 839 -21.61 -26.36 20.80
C LEU A 839 -21.10 -24.99 20.29
N ILE A 840 -21.77 -23.90 20.65
CA ILE A 840 -21.28 -22.54 20.35
C ILE A 840 -19.86 -22.33 20.89
N TRP A 841 -19.61 -22.71 22.15
CA TRP A 841 -18.29 -22.54 22.76
C TRP A 841 -17.24 -23.46 22.16
N ASP A 842 -17.60 -24.70 21.82
CA ASP A 842 -16.68 -25.61 21.14
C ASP A 842 -16.26 -25.07 19.77
N ILE A 843 -17.16 -24.41 19.03
CA ILE A 843 -16.83 -23.74 17.77
C ILE A 843 -15.93 -22.53 18.01
N VAL A 844 -16.29 -21.65 18.95
CA VAL A 844 -15.50 -20.45 19.24
C VAL A 844 -14.07 -20.80 19.68
N VAL A 845 -13.91 -21.82 20.51
CA VAL A 845 -12.59 -22.31 20.94
C VAL A 845 -11.84 -22.95 19.78
N GLY A 846 -12.54 -23.65 18.89
CA GLY A 846 -11.96 -24.21 17.67
C GLY A 846 -11.44 -23.12 16.73
N ASP A 847 -12.27 -22.14 16.41
CA ASP A 847 -11.97 -21.13 15.39
C ASP A 847 -11.05 -20.02 15.91
N PHE A 848 -11.15 -19.67 17.21
CA PHE A 848 -10.56 -18.44 17.76
C PHE A 848 -9.94 -18.61 19.16
N SER A 849 -9.33 -19.78 19.42
CA SER A 849 -8.57 -20.11 20.63
C SER A 849 -7.73 -18.98 21.25
N SER A 850 -7.04 -18.17 20.45
CA SER A 850 -6.07 -17.14 20.89
C SER A 850 -6.72 -15.87 21.44
N VAL A 851 -8.05 -15.74 21.35
CA VAL A 851 -8.81 -14.61 21.86
C VAL A 851 -9.93 -15.02 22.83
N VAL A 852 -10.10 -16.32 23.07
CA VAL A 852 -11.16 -16.85 23.95
C VAL A 852 -11.08 -16.23 25.35
N GLY A 853 -9.87 -16.03 25.87
CA GLY A 853 -9.68 -15.49 27.22
C GLY A 853 -10.24 -14.09 27.36
N ASP A 854 -9.86 -13.21 26.44
CA ASP A 854 -10.32 -11.83 26.42
C ASP A 854 -11.79 -11.71 26.02
N LEU A 855 -12.29 -12.63 25.18
CA LEU A 855 -13.70 -12.75 24.82
C LEU A 855 -14.55 -13.03 26.07
N LEU A 856 -14.16 -14.01 26.89
CA LEU A 856 -14.85 -14.36 28.13
C LEU A 856 -14.91 -13.17 29.12
N LYS A 857 -13.77 -12.50 29.34
CA LYS A 857 -13.69 -11.31 30.20
C LYS A 857 -14.62 -10.19 29.70
N LYS A 858 -14.72 -9.98 28.38
CA LYS A 858 -15.63 -8.96 27.81
C LYS A 858 -17.10 -9.35 27.93
N MET A 859 -17.44 -10.62 27.72
CA MET A 859 -18.83 -11.09 27.78
C MET A 859 -19.41 -10.98 29.20
N GLU A 860 -18.60 -11.15 30.24
CA GLU A 860 -18.98 -10.93 31.64
C GLU A 860 -19.50 -9.51 31.91
N ILE A 861 -18.83 -8.49 31.35
CA ILE A 861 -19.19 -7.07 31.54
C ILE A 861 -20.55 -6.74 30.89
N SER A 862 -20.95 -7.51 29.86
CA SER A 862 -22.10 -7.22 28.99
C SER A 862 -23.48 -7.68 29.50
N GLN A 863 -23.62 -8.01 30.79
CA GLN A 863 -24.87 -8.50 31.44
C GLN A 863 -25.37 -9.89 31.02
N CYS A 864 -24.58 -10.70 30.29
CA CYS A 864 -24.88 -12.11 30.08
C CYS A 864 -24.49 -12.95 31.32
N LYS A 865 -25.19 -12.77 32.45
CA LYS A 865 -24.98 -13.52 33.70
C LYS A 865 -25.31 -15.02 33.61
N ASN A 866 -25.84 -15.44 32.46
CA ASN A 866 -26.51 -16.71 32.21
C ASN A 866 -25.75 -17.59 31.19
N LEU A 867 -24.46 -17.35 30.97
CA LEU A 867 -23.61 -18.29 30.23
C LEU A 867 -23.07 -19.30 31.24
N ILE A 868 -23.92 -20.29 31.59
CA ILE A 868 -23.52 -21.40 32.45
C ILE A 868 -22.64 -22.33 31.64
N PHE A 869 -21.37 -22.42 32.03
CA PHE A 869 -20.52 -23.52 31.63
C PHE A 869 -20.99 -24.80 32.31
N GLU A 870 -20.89 -25.93 31.61
CA GLU A 870 -21.21 -27.30 32.02
C GLU A 870 -21.76 -27.43 33.46
N LYS A 871 -23.09 -27.56 33.59
CA LYS A 871 -23.81 -27.67 34.88
C LYS A 871 -23.16 -28.68 35.83
N ASN A 872 -22.67 -29.80 35.30
CA ASN A 872 -21.97 -30.84 36.07
C ASN A 872 -20.67 -30.33 36.71
N PHE A 873 -19.89 -29.50 36.02
CA PHE A 873 -18.66 -28.91 36.56
C PHE A 873 -18.97 -27.93 37.70
N VAL A 874 -19.96 -27.05 37.47
CA VAL A 874 -20.37 -26.00 38.43
C VAL A 874 -20.99 -26.62 39.67
N GLU A 875 -21.91 -27.59 39.53
CA GLU A 875 -22.52 -28.29 40.66
C GLU A 875 -21.51 -29.07 41.50
N LYS A 876 -20.52 -29.70 40.83
CA LYS A 876 -19.50 -30.52 41.49
C LYS A 876 -18.45 -29.69 42.23
N ASN A 877 -17.93 -28.62 41.61
CA ASN A 877 -16.80 -27.85 42.14
C ASN A 877 -17.21 -26.51 42.78
N LYS A 878 -18.45 -26.05 42.59
CA LYS A 878 -19.02 -24.80 43.14
C LYS A 878 -18.25 -23.52 42.75
N TYR A 879 -17.62 -23.52 41.58
CA TYR A 879 -16.95 -22.35 41.01
C TYR A 879 -17.78 -21.74 39.88
N THR A 880 -17.83 -20.40 39.86
CA THR A 880 -18.28 -19.62 38.72
C THR A 880 -17.12 -19.35 37.75
N LEU A 881 -17.41 -18.84 36.55
CA LEU A 881 -16.36 -18.42 35.60
C LEU A 881 -15.42 -17.39 36.23
N ASN A 882 -15.95 -16.39 36.97
CA ASN A 882 -15.13 -15.36 37.60
C ASN A 882 -14.20 -15.96 38.66
N ASP A 883 -14.70 -16.91 39.46
CA ASP A 883 -13.85 -17.60 40.44
C ASP A 883 -12.69 -18.33 39.73
N LEU A 884 -12.98 -18.99 38.59
CA LEU A 884 -11.93 -19.63 37.80
C LEU A 884 -10.95 -18.65 37.14
N LEU A 885 -11.39 -17.45 36.75
CA LEU A 885 -10.52 -16.45 36.11
C LEU A 885 -9.69 -15.65 37.13
N SER A 886 -10.23 -15.39 38.31
CA SER A 886 -9.74 -14.35 39.23
C SER A 886 -9.31 -14.88 40.61
N ASP A 887 -9.83 -16.02 41.09
CA ASP A 887 -9.49 -16.49 42.44
C ASP A 887 -8.05 -16.96 42.52
N ASN A 888 -7.31 -16.53 43.54
CA ASN A 888 -5.91 -16.94 43.73
C ASN A 888 -5.71 -18.44 44.02
N ASN A 889 -6.78 -19.17 44.39
CA ASN A 889 -6.73 -20.59 44.72
C ASN A 889 -7.96 -21.34 44.18
N ILE A 890 -7.72 -22.27 43.25
CA ILE A 890 -8.75 -23.16 42.70
C ILE A 890 -8.53 -24.57 43.26
N TYR A 891 -9.58 -25.20 43.79
CA TYR A 891 -9.56 -26.56 44.32
C TYR A 891 -10.57 -27.45 43.57
N LEU A 892 -10.08 -28.29 42.67
CA LEU A 892 -10.90 -29.19 41.86
C LEU A 892 -10.90 -30.59 42.48
N LYS A 893 -12.09 -31.13 42.74
CA LYS A 893 -12.25 -32.42 43.42
C LYS A 893 -12.58 -33.55 42.44
N ASN A 894 -11.89 -34.68 42.59
CA ASN A 894 -12.14 -35.90 41.81
C ASN A 894 -12.21 -35.64 40.29
N ILE A 895 -11.17 -35.00 39.74
CA ILE A 895 -11.18 -34.52 38.37
C ILE A 895 -11.14 -35.67 37.37
N ASP A 896 -11.78 -35.45 36.23
CA ASP A 896 -11.59 -36.25 35.02
C ASP A 896 -11.66 -35.29 33.84
N PHE A 897 -10.50 -34.78 33.42
CA PHE A 897 -10.41 -33.83 32.32
C PHE A 897 -11.06 -34.39 31.06
N ARG A 898 -11.04 -35.71 30.82
CA ARG A 898 -11.64 -36.38 29.66
C ARG A 898 -13.13 -36.06 29.51
N LYS A 899 -13.80 -35.75 30.63
CA LYS A 899 -15.23 -35.37 30.69
C LYS A 899 -15.48 -33.88 30.57
N TYR A 900 -14.49 -33.03 30.86
CA TYR A 900 -14.63 -31.58 30.77
C TYR A 900 -14.64 -31.10 29.32
N GLN A 901 -15.47 -30.09 29.06
CA GLN A 901 -15.49 -29.39 27.78
C GLN A 901 -14.17 -28.66 27.50
N GLU A 902 -13.88 -28.45 26.22
CA GLU A 902 -12.60 -27.83 25.81
C GLU A 902 -12.48 -26.39 26.33
N ILE A 903 -13.58 -25.64 26.45
CA ILE A 903 -13.58 -24.29 27.07
C ILE A 903 -13.15 -24.31 28.54
N ILE A 904 -13.64 -25.27 29.34
CA ILE A 904 -13.26 -25.43 30.75
C ILE A 904 -11.82 -25.87 30.87
N ARG A 905 -11.39 -26.81 30.01
CA ARG A 905 -9.97 -27.18 29.91
C ARG A 905 -9.09 -25.98 29.58
N HIS A 906 -9.53 -25.10 28.67
CA HIS A 906 -8.80 -23.89 28.28
C HIS A 906 -8.60 -22.95 29.45
N ILE A 907 -9.66 -22.70 30.22
CA ILE A 907 -9.61 -21.85 31.41
C ILE A 907 -8.67 -22.45 32.46
N ILE A 908 -8.84 -23.73 32.79
CA ILE A 908 -8.01 -24.42 33.79
C ILE A 908 -6.54 -24.42 33.36
N LEU A 909 -6.25 -24.63 32.07
CA LEU A 909 -4.87 -24.63 31.58
C LEU A 909 -4.25 -23.23 31.57
N GLY A 910 -4.99 -22.20 31.15
CA GLY A 910 -4.54 -20.81 31.27
C GLY A 910 -4.22 -20.42 32.72
N ARG A 911 -4.99 -20.91 33.70
CA ARG A 911 -4.65 -20.78 35.13
C ARG A 911 -3.41 -21.59 35.52
N SER A 912 -3.30 -22.81 35.03
CA SER A 912 -2.24 -23.73 35.39
C SER A 912 -0.86 -23.29 34.87
N VAL A 913 -0.82 -22.61 33.72
CA VAL A 913 0.45 -22.20 33.07
C VAL A 913 1.20 -21.12 33.86
N VAL A 914 0.47 -20.26 34.57
CA VAL A 914 1.00 -19.18 35.41
C VAL A 914 0.92 -19.48 36.91
N ALA A 915 0.47 -20.67 37.26
CA ALA A 915 0.33 -21.08 38.65
C ALA A 915 1.69 -21.03 39.37
N THR A 916 1.71 -20.38 40.53
CA THR A 916 2.86 -20.39 41.42
C THR A 916 3.04 -21.77 42.04
N ARG A 917 1.94 -22.52 42.26
CA ARG A 917 1.97 -23.90 42.75
C ARG A 917 0.76 -24.71 42.28
N ILE A 918 0.99 -25.94 41.84
CA ILE A 918 -0.01 -26.95 41.52
C ILE A 918 0.25 -28.17 42.40
N LYS A 919 -0.72 -28.52 43.24
CA LYS A 919 -0.69 -29.73 44.06
C LYS A 919 -1.71 -30.74 43.55
N VAL A 920 -1.25 -31.97 43.29
CA VAL A 920 -2.08 -33.13 42.95
C VAL A 920 -2.08 -34.10 44.13
N GLU A 921 -3.27 -34.49 44.58
CA GLU A 921 -3.51 -35.48 45.63
C GLU A 921 -4.64 -36.43 45.19
N ASP A 922 -4.29 -37.64 44.79
CA ASP A 922 -5.17 -38.55 44.03
C ASP A 922 -5.68 -37.88 42.74
N LEU A 923 -7.00 -37.74 42.60
CA LEU A 923 -7.67 -36.99 41.52
C LEU A 923 -8.05 -35.57 41.95
N ASN A 924 -7.52 -35.05 43.06
CA ASN A 924 -7.80 -33.68 43.50
C ASN A 924 -6.66 -32.75 43.13
N ILE A 925 -6.98 -31.57 42.61
CA ILE A 925 -5.99 -30.59 42.15
C ILE A 925 -6.22 -29.25 42.82
N THR A 926 -5.16 -28.72 43.44
CA THR A 926 -5.10 -27.35 43.94
C THR A 926 -4.20 -26.53 43.02
N ILE A 927 -4.75 -25.49 42.39
CA ILE A 927 -4.00 -24.53 41.57
C ILE A 927 -3.93 -23.22 42.36
N GLN A 928 -2.72 -22.81 42.73
CA GLN A 928 -2.43 -21.55 43.43
C GLN A 928 -1.65 -20.64 42.49
N GLY A 929 -2.02 -19.36 42.40
CA GLY A 929 -1.30 -18.41 41.56
C GLY A 929 -2.14 -17.24 41.10
N GLU A 930 -1.58 -16.50 40.14
CA GLU A 930 -2.15 -15.26 39.61
C GLU A 930 -3.39 -15.50 38.74
N GLU A 931 -3.96 -14.41 38.23
CA GLU A 931 -5.12 -14.40 37.33
C GLU A 931 -4.88 -15.21 36.05
N TYR A 932 -5.97 -15.61 35.39
CA TYR A 932 -5.91 -16.26 34.08
C TYR A 932 -5.07 -15.48 33.06
N GLN A 933 -4.08 -16.18 32.49
CA GLN A 933 -3.32 -15.73 31.34
C GLN A 933 -3.72 -16.53 30.09
N GLU A 934 -3.87 -15.83 28.98
CA GLU A 934 -4.18 -16.42 27.69
C GLU A 934 -3.00 -17.20 27.12
N LEU A 935 -3.29 -18.37 26.55
CA LEU A 935 -2.32 -19.22 25.89
C LEU A 935 -2.20 -18.81 24.42
N THR A 936 -1.07 -18.19 24.06
CA THR A 936 -0.73 -17.96 22.65
C THR A 936 -0.16 -19.26 22.07
N CYS A 937 -0.90 -19.90 21.16
CA CYS A 937 -0.43 -21.16 20.59
C CYS A 937 0.65 -20.96 19.51
N ILE A 938 1.53 -21.95 19.41
CA ILE A 938 2.55 -22.10 18.37
C ILE A 938 2.11 -23.17 17.35
N LYS A 939 2.37 -22.90 16.06
CA LYS A 939 2.32 -23.83 14.92
C LYS A 939 2.67 -25.29 15.26
N ASN A 940 1.77 -26.21 14.92
CA ASN A 940 2.11 -27.62 14.69
C ASN A 940 2.36 -27.82 13.19
N MET A 941 3.52 -28.36 12.80
CA MET A 941 3.89 -28.56 11.38
C MET A 941 3.16 -29.74 10.72
N TYR A 942 2.42 -30.56 11.48
CA TYR A 942 1.93 -31.87 11.03
C TYR A 942 0.47 -32.17 11.38
N VAL A 943 -0.27 -31.22 11.94
CA VAL A 943 -1.71 -31.37 12.21
C VAL A 943 -2.42 -30.12 11.74
N ASP A 944 -3.17 -30.25 10.64
CA ASP A 944 -4.21 -29.28 10.29
C ASP A 944 -5.41 -29.51 11.20
N GLY A 945 -5.71 -28.53 12.04
CA GLY A 945 -6.81 -28.57 12.99
C GLY A 945 -6.61 -27.55 14.11
N PRO A 946 -7.69 -27.16 14.80
CA PRO A 946 -7.61 -26.25 15.93
C PRO A 946 -6.63 -26.81 16.96
N VAL A 947 -5.91 -25.90 17.60
CA VAL A 947 -4.97 -26.22 18.67
C VAL A 947 -5.76 -26.88 19.79
N THR A 948 -5.78 -28.21 19.81
CA THR A 948 -6.32 -28.91 20.94
C THR A 948 -5.29 -28.76 22.05
N LEU A 949 -5.68 -28.13 23.17
CA LEU A 949 -4.94 -28.09 24.44
C LEU A 949 -4.38 -29.45 24.90
N ARG A 950 -4.84 -30.53 24.28
CA ARG A 950 -4.31 -31.89 24.37
C ARG A 950 -2.80 -31.95 24.16
N THR A 951 -2.21 -31.09 23.33
CA THR A 951 -0.76 -31.11 23.05
C THR A 951 0.10 -30.38 24.09
N ILE A 952 -0.51 -29.68 25.06
CA ILE A 952 0.24 -29.03 26.14
C ILE A 952 0.37 -30.01 27.29
N VAL A 953 1.53 -30.03 27.95
CA VAL A 953 1.71 -30.68 29.25
C VAL A 953 2.08 -29.64 30.31
N VAL A 954 1.54 -29.81 31.51
CA VAL A 954 1.73 -28.89 32.64
C VAL A 954 2.37 -29.63 33.81
N CYS A 955 3.50 -29.13 34.30
CA CYS A 955 4.18 -29.68 35.46
C CYS A 955 3.41 -29.38 36.76
N ALA A 956 3.12 -30.41 37.57
CA ALA A 956 2.75 -30.24 38.97
C ALA A 956 3.97 -29.95 39.86
N ASP A 957 3.78 -29.36 41.04
CA ASP A 957 4.85 -29.23 42.06
C ASP A 957 4.82 -30.37 43.08
N GLU A 958 3.62 -30.87 43.37
CA GLU A 958 3.38 -32.00 44.27
C GLU A 958 2.52 -33.03 43.56
N TRP A 959 2.92 -34.29 43.67
CA TRP A 959 2.26 -35.43 43.04
C TRP A 959 2.14 -36.57 44.06
N ASN A 960 1.06 -36.56 44.84
CA ASN A 960 0.89 -37.41 46.01
C ASN A 960 -0.39 -38.26 45.93
N GLY A 961 -0.50 -39.23 46.85
CA GLY A 961 -1.67 -40.08 47.01
C GLY A 961 -1.49 -41.44 46.31
N ARG A 962 -2.60 -42.08 45.95
CA ARG A 962 -2.65 -43.42 45.34
C ARG A 962 -1.93 -43.54 43.99
N PHE A 963 -1.64 -42.41 43.36
CA PHE A 963 -0.96 -42.34 42.06
C PHE A 963 0.47 -41.80 42.13
N GLU A 964 1.07 -41.70 43.33
CA GLU A 964 2.42 -41.14 43.53
C GLU A 964 3.50 -41.77 42.65
N ASP A 965 3.36 -43.08 42.37
CA ASP A 965 4.28 -43.86 41.55
C ASP A 965 4.14 -43.62 40.04
N TYR A 966 3.04 -43.03 39.57
CA TYR A 966 2.70 -42.92 38.14
C TYR A 966 3.16 -41.61 37.52
N ASP A 967 3.67 -41.70 36.30
CA ASP A 967 4.07 -40.55 35.49
C ASP A 967 2.87 -39.84 34.86
N ILE A 968 1.89 -40.63 34.40
CA ILE A 968 0.66 -40.16 33.75
C ILE A 968 -0.55 -40.86 34.36
N VAL A 969 -1.57 -40.07 34.68
CA VAL A 969 -2.94 -40.52 34.98
C VAL A 969 -3.85 -39.84 33.96
N ASN A 970 -4.48 -40.60 33.07
CA ASN A 970 -5.22 -40.01 31.94
C ASN A 970 -6.42 -39.12 32.36
N GLU A 971 -7.02 -39.35 33.53
CA GLU A 971 -8.05 -38.48 34.11
C GLU A 971 -7.51 -37.07 34.45
N ILE A 972 -6.21 -36.95 34.74
CA ILE A 972 -5.54 -35.70 35.13
C ILE A 972 -4.75 -35.07 33.98
N TRP A 973 -4.64 -35.76 32.84
CA TRP A 973 -4.00 -35.20 31.65
C TRP A 973 -4.67 -33.87 31.24
N PRO A 974 -3.92 -32.76 31.07
CA PRO A 974 -2.48 -32.71 30.77
C PRO A 974 -1.54 -32.33 31.92
N ILE A 975 -2.01 -32.37 33.17
CA ILE A 975 -1.16 -32.15 34.35
C ILE A 975 -0.38 -33.43 34.62
N ILE A 976 0.95 -33.33 34.65
CA ILE A 976 1.85 -34.47 34.76
C ILE A 976 2.79 -34.38 35.96
N ASN A 977 3.33 -35.54 36.32
CA ASN A 977 4.34 -35.69 37.36
C ASN A 977 5.58 -34.81 37.08
N PRO A 978 6.17 -34.16 38.11
CA PRO A 978 7.34 -33.29 37.95
C PRO A 978 8.60 -33.97 37.41
N ASP A 979 8.81 -35.24 37.75
CA ASP A 979 9.92 -36.05 37.25
C ASP A 979 9.77 -36.36 35.77
N LEU A 980 8.56 -36.73 35.32
CA LEU A 980 8.26 -36.90 33.90
C LEU A 980 8.54 -35.58 33.16
N TYR A 981 8.03 -34.45 33.67
CA TYR A 981 8.22 -33.15 33.03
C TYR A 981 9.71 -32.80 32.85
N ARG A 982 10.56 -33.10 33.85
CA ARG A 982 12.02 -32.91 33.75
C ARG A 982 12.67 -33.80 32.68
N CYS A 983 12.15 -35.01 32.49
CA CYS A 983 12.66 -35.94 31.48
C CYS A 983 12.29 -35.55 30.04
N LEU A 984 11.24 -34.75 29.83
CA LEU A 984 10.88 -34.26 28.50
C LEU A 984 11.93 -33.28 27.98
N THR A 985 12.71 -33.68 26.97
CA THR A 985 13.88 -32.94 26.49
C THR A 985 13.65 -32.29 25.12
N TRP A 986 14.35 -31.18 24.87
CA TRP A 986 14.17 -30.36 23.67
C TRP A 986 14.73 -31.07 22.41
N GLY A 987 13.82 -31.45 21.51
CA GLY A 987 14.06 -31.88 20.12
C GLY A 987 12.98 -31.29 19.21
N ILE A 988 12.86 -31.71 17.94
CA ILE A 988 11.79 -31.22 17.01
C ILE A 988 10.36 -31.40 17.59
N VAL A 989 10.20 -32.29 18.59
CA VAL A 989 8.93 -32.75 19.16
C VAL A 989 8.50 -32.01 20.43
N ILE A 990 9.40 -31.26 21.09
CA ILE A 990 9.12 -30.56 22.36
C ILE A 990 9.50 -29.09 22.25
N LYS A 991 8.54 -28.19 22.50
CA LYS A 991 8.78 -26.75 22.55
C LYS A 991 8.34 -26.17 23.89
N GLY A 992 9.24 -25.44 24.56
CA GLY A 992 8.91 -24.73 25.80
C GLY A 992 7.91 -23.59 25.56
N VAL A 993 6.89 -23.50 26.41
CA VAL A 993 5.92 -22.38 26.45
C VAL A 993 6.20 -21.50 27.66
N THR A 994 6.28 -22.11 28.84
CA THR A 994 6.73 -21.47 30.09
C THR A 994 7.66 -22.43 30.84
N ASN A 995 8.18 -22.02 32.00
CA ASN A 995 8.98 -22.93 32.85
C ASN A 995 8.17 -24.15 33.33
N ARG A 996 6.83 -24.05 33.38
CA ARG A 996 5.91 -25.11 33.83
C ARG A 996 5.25 -25.87 32.66
N CYS A 997 5.30 -25.35 31.43
CA CYS A 997 4.56 -25.89 30.29
C CYS A 997 5.42 -26.18 29.07
N LYS A 998 5.17 -27.33 28.43
CA LYS A 998 5.78 -27.75 27.17
C LYS A 998 4.69 -28.16 26.18
N ILE A 999 4.91 -27.88 24.89
CA ILE A 999 4.12 -28.45 23.80
C ILE A 999 4.76 -29.76 23.38
N VAL A 1000 3.94 -30.78 23.18
CA VAL A 1000 4.25 -32.12 22.73
C VAL A 1000 3.58 -32.34 21.38
N HIS A 1001 4.35 -32.68 20.35
CA HIS A 1001 3.79 -32.99 19.04
C HIS A 1001 3.02 -34.32 19.03
N ASN A 1002 1.91 -34.36 18.30
CA ASN A 1002 1.12 -35.57 18.09
C ASN A 1002 1.79 -36.47 17.04
N ILE A 1003 2.58 -37.44 17.50
CA ILE A 1003 3.24 -38.45 16.67
C ILE A 1003 2.80 -39.83 17.17
N GLU A 1004 2.78 -40.84 16.28
CA GLU A 1004 2.53 -42.21 16.70
C GLU A 1004 3.55 -42.70 17.76
N GLY A 1005 3.05 -43.32 18.81
CA GLY A 1005 3.81 -43.79 19.97
C GLY A 1005 4.26 -42.70 20.94
N SER A 1006 3.78 -41.45 20.78
CA SER A 1006 4.06 -40.32 21.66
C SER A 1006 3.42 -40.46 23.05
N ILE A 1007 3.91 -39.69 24.03
CA ILE A 1007 3.29 -39.63 25.37
C ILE A 1007 1.87 -39.07 25.29
N LEU A 1008 1.60 -38.22 24.29
CA LEU A 1008 0.27 -37.71 24.01
C LEU A 1008 -0.69 -38.82 23.59
N GLU A 1009 -0.28 -39.72 22.68
CA GLU A 1009 -1.09 -40.87 22.28
C GLU A 1009 -1.32 -41.82 23.46
N ILE A 1010 -0.26 -42.08 24.25
CA ILE A 1010 -0.35 -42.92 25.45
C ILE A 1010 -1.37 -42.37 26.45
N ALA A 1011 -1.37 -41.05 26.71
CA ALA A 1011 -2.33 -40.43 27.63
C ALA A 1011 -3.78 -40.50 27.14
N ASN A 1012 -4.01 -40.68 25.83
CA ASN A 1012 -5.33 -40.73 25.21
C ASN A 1012 -5.78 -42.15 24.83
N LEU A 1013 -5.10 -43.19 25.31
CA LEU A 1013 -5.51 -44.58 25.06
C LEU A 1013 -6.91 -44.87 25.63
N ASP A 1014 -7.70 -45.58 24.84
CA ASP A 1014 -9.04 -46.02 25.26
C ASP A 1014 -8.92 -47.32 26.07
N PRO A 1015 -9.40 -47.36 27.33
CA PRO A 1015 -9.24 -48.54 28.19
C PRO A 1015 -9.89 -49.81 27.62
N VAL A 1016 -10.87 -49.72 26.72
CA VAL A 1016 -11.49 -50.92 26.12
C VAL A 1016 -10.63 -51.55 25.01
N LEU A 1017 -9.65 -50.82 24.47
CA LEU A 1017 -8.74 -51.30 23.43
C LEU A 1017 -7.41 -51.84 24.01
N ILE A 1018 -7.32 -51.94 25.33
CA ILE A 1018 -6.11 -52.41 26.03
C ILE A 1018 -6.36 -53.84 26.52
N HIS A 1019 -5.43 -54.74 26.18
CA HIS A 1019 -5.53 -56.15 26.57
C HIS A 1019 -4.15 -56.71 26.95
N PRO A 1020 -4.01 -57.44 28.07
CA PRO A 1020 -2.73 -57.99 28.50
C PRO A 1020 -2.07 -58.92 27.47
N ILE A 1021 -2.88 -59.75 26.81
CA ILE A 1021 -2.42 -60.68 25.76
C ILE A 1021 -2.39 -60.04 24.36
N TYR A 1022 -3.47 -59.39 23.90
CA TYR A 1022 -3.53 -58.86 22.54
C TYR A 1022 -2.76 -57.55 22.35
N GLY A 1023 -2.42 -56.84 23.42
CA GLY A 1023 -1.69 -55.59 23.36
C GLY A 1023 -2.61 -54.36 23.36
N ILE A 1024 -2.10 -53.26 22.81
CA ILE A 1024 -2.81 -51.98 22.77
C ILE A 1024 -3.32 -51.78 21.35
N GLY A 1025 -4.63 -51.86 21.17
CA GLY A 1025 -5.28 -51.54 19.90
C GLY A 1025 -5.27 -50.03 19.67
N SER A 1026 -5.07 -49.63 18.41
CA SER A 1026 -5.32 -48.25 18.02
C SER A 1026 -6.80 -48.04 17.74
N LYS A 1027 -7.27 -46.81 17.94
CA LYS A 1027 -8.51 -46.37 17.30
C LYS A 1027 -8.21 -46.13 15.82
N GLU A 1028 -9.16 -46.45 14.93
CA GLU A 1028 -9.14 -45.87 13.58
C GLU A 1028 -9.13 -44.33 13.73
N ARG A 1029 -8.03 -43.67 13.32
CA ARG A 1029 -7.72 -42.25 13.58
C ARG A 1029 -8.65 -41.21 12.92
N TRP A 1030 -9.87 -41.61 12.55
CA TRP A 1030 -10.73 -40.89 11.64
C TRP A 1030 -12.02 -40.46 12.38
N GLU A 1031 -12.21 -39.16 12.61
CA GLU A 1031 -13.46 -38.56 13.06
C GLU A 1031 -14.65 -39.00 12.20
N GLY A 1032 -15.64 -39.60 12.86
CA GLY A 1032 -16.78 -40.25 12.22
C GLY A 1032 -16.69 -41.78 12.19
N CYS A 1033 -15.53 -42.38 12.52
CA CYS A 1033 -15.42 -43.82 12.73
C CYS A 1033 -15.84 -44.23 14.16
N GLU A 1034 -16.43 -45.42 14.21
CA GLU A 1034 -17.08 -46.11 15.34
C GLU A 1034 -16.51 -45.80 16.73
N GLU A 1035 -17.38 -45.71 17.74
CA GLU A 1035 -16.95 -45.75 19.14
C GLU A 1035 -16.02 -46.96 19.37
N SER A 1036 -14.98 -46.80 20.18
CA SER A 1036 -14.15 -47.95 20.54
C SER A 1036 -15.05 -48.94 21.27
N TYR A 1037 -15.14 -50.18 20.81
CA TYR A 1037 -15.98 -51.19 21.45
C TYR A 1037 -15.14 -52.21 22.20
N VAL A 1038 -15.69 -52.72 23.30
CA VAL A 1038 -15.12 -53.86 24.02
C VAL A 1038 -14.86 -55.02 23.04
N GLY A 1039 -13.66 -55.60 23.10
CA GLY A 1039 -13.25 -56.74 22.27
C GLY A 1039 -12.90 -56.43 20.81
N LYS A 1040 -13.06 -55.19 20.32
CA LYS A 1040 -12.71 -54.79 18.96
C LYS A 1040 -11.32 -54.15 18.88
N PHE A 1041 -10.27 -54.96 18.98
CA PHE A 1041 -8.88 -54.50 18.85
C PHE A 1041 -8.53 -54.27 17.37
N TYR A 1042 -8.60 -53.02 16.91
CA TYR A 1042 -8.08 -52.62 15.60
C TYR A 1042 -6.56 -52.42 15.68
N ASN A 1043 -5.82 -52.83 14.64
CA ASN A 1043 -4.37 -52.63 14.45
C ASN A 1043 -3.54 -52.54 15.74
N ASN A 1044 -2.81 -53.60 16.09
CA ASN A 1044 -1.99 -53.64 17.30
C ASN A 1044 -0.84 -52.62 17.21
N GLN A 1045 -0.80 -51.62 18.08
CA GLN A 1045 0.27 -50.63 18.13
C GLN A 1045 1.48 -51.20 18.88
N GLN A 1046 2.56 -51.44 18.14
CA GLN A 1046 3.73 -52.15 18.66
C GLN A 1046 4.95 -51.27 18.95
N GLN A 1047 4.89 -49.93 18.75
CA GLN A 1047 6.08 -49.08 18.72
C GLN A 1047 5.97 -47.83 19.61
N PHE A 1048 6.22 -47.97 20.92
CA PHE A 1048 6.32 -46.84 21.87
C PHE A 1048 7.78 -46.56 22.25
N LYS A 1049 8.47 -45.72 21.48
CA LYS A 1049 9.91 -45.43 21.69
C LYS A 1049 10.21 -44.37 22.74
N LEU A 1050 9.19 -43.63 23.20
CA LEU A 1050 9.33 -42.53 24.17
C LEU A 1050 10.40 -41.50 23.73
N HIS A 1051 10.30 -41.05 22.48
CA HIS A 1051 11.28 -40.16 21.87
C HIS A 1051 11.38 -38.80 22.56
N GLU A 1052 10.30 -38.34 23.20
CA GLU A 1052 10.28 -37.10 23.97
C GLU A 1052 11.16 -37.14 25.21
N MET A 1053 11.38 -38.33 25.79
CA MET A 1053 12.22 -38.53 26.98
C MET A 1053 13.69 -38.77 26.63
N THR A 1054 13.98 -39.23 25.41
CA THR A 1054 15.32 -39.66 24.97
C THR A 1054 16.01 -38.69 24.01
N ASN A 1055 15.44 -37.50 23.77
CA ASN A 1055 15.87 -36.54 22.75
C ASN A 1055 16.00 -37.21 21.37
N TRP A 1056 14.89 -37.75 20.86
CA TRP A 1056 14.83 -38.47 19.59
C TRP A 1056 15.81 -39.67 19.52
N GLY A 1057 15.90 -40.41 20.63
CA GLY A 1057 16.78 -41.57 20.81
C GLY A 1057 18.26 -41.24 20.97
N ARG A 1058 18.65 -39.97 21.10
CA ARG A 1058 20.05 -39.58 21.28
C ARG A 1058 20.64 -40.15 22.57
N LYS A 1059 19.90 -40.09 23.68
CA LYS A 1059 20.32 -40.67 24.97
C LYS A 1059 20.56 -42.18 24.88
N ALA A 1060 19.70 -42.90 24.15
CA ALA A 1060 19.86 -44.34 23.96
C ALA A 1060 21.11 -44.67 23.10
N ARG A 1061 21.37 -43.87 22.06
CA ARG A 1061 22.52 -44.08 21.16
C ARG A 1061 23.85 -43.70 21.80
N GLU A 1062 23.93 -42.53 22.43
CA GLU A 1062 25.18 -41.92 22.93
C GLU A 1062 25.46 -42.28 24.39
N GLU A 1063 24.45 -42.23 25.26
CA GLU A 1063 24.59 -42.40 26.71
C GLU A 1063 24.16 -43.80 27.18
N LYS A 1064 23.63 -44.62 26.27
CA LYS A 1064 23.09 -45.96 26.58
C LYS A 1064 21.98 -45.94 27.65
N ILE A 1065 21.22 -44.84 27.70
CA ILE A 1065 20.11 -44.64 28.62
C ILE A 1065 18.80 -44.57 27.85
N SER A 1066 17.80 -45.32 28.31
CA SER A 1066 16.41 -45.20 27.88
C SER A 1066 15.49 -45.07 29.09
N TYR A 1067 14.26 -44.64 28.86
CA TYR A 1067 13.30 -44.42 29.95
C TYR A 1067 12.21 -45.49 29.94
N ALA A 1068 11.68 -45.74 31.13
CA ALA A 1068 10.41 -46.41 31.31
C ALA A 1068 9.35 -45.39 31.75
N LEU A 1069 8.20 -45.41 31.08
CA LEU A 1069 7.06 -44.54 31.38
C LEU A 1069 5.98 -45.37 32.06
N TYR A 1070 5.60 -44.99 33.27
CA TYR A 1070 4.60 -45.69 34.07
C TYR A 1070 3.27 -44.93 34.09
N VAL A 1071 2.23 -45.55 33.54
CA VAL A 1071 0.97 -44.88 33.21
C VAL A 1071 -0.22 -45.63 33.80
N TYR A 1072 -1.19 -44.86 34.29
CA TYR A 1072 -2.51 -45.37 34.64
C TYR A 1072 -3.56 -44.87 33.64
N ILE A 1073 -4.21 -45.81 32.96
CA ILE A 1073 -5.35 -45.55 32.07
C ILE A 1073 -6.63 -45.93 32.83
N ALA A 1074 -7.32 -44.92 33.35
CA ALA A 1074 -8.55 -45.09 34.10
C ALA A 1074 -9.69 -45.63 33.22
N PRO A 1075 -10.67 -46.35 33.82
CA PRO A 1075 -11.84 -46.84 33.10
C PRO A 1075 -12.67 -45.68 32.54
N ARG A 1076 -13.55 -45.99 31.59
CA ARG A 1076 -14.56 -45.07 31.05
C ARG A 1076 -15.96 -45.64 31.25
N GLU A 1077 -16.97 -44.78 31.17
CA GLU A 1077 -18.36 -45.25 31.14
C GLU A 1077 -18.61 -46.09 29.89
N LEU A 1078 -19.23 -47.26 30.09
CA LEU A 1078 -19.53 -48.22 29.03
C LEU A 1078 -20.96 -48.01 28.55
N ASN A 1079 -21.13 -47.91 27.23
CA ASN A 1079 -22.46 -47.92 26.63
C ASN A 1079 -23.09 -49.32 26.80
N ARG A 1080 -24.38 -49.46 26.52
CA ARG A 1080 -25.10 -50.73 26.70
C ARG A 1080 -24.47 -51.89 25.94
N LEU A 1081 -23.99 -51.63 24.72
CA LEU A 1081 -23.37 -52.66 23.87
C LEU A 1081 -22.03 -53.14 24.48
N ASP A 1082 -21.20 -52.21 24.95
CA ASP A 1082 -19.95 -52.49 25.64
C ASP A 1082 -20.18 -53.33 26.90
N GLN A 1083 -21.22 -53.01 27.68
CA GLN A 1083 -21.60 -53.81 28.86
C GLN A 1083 -22.02 -55.23 28.47
N GLU A 1084 -22.85 -55.38 27.43
CA GLU A 1084 -23.30 -56.68 26.91
C GLU A 1084 -22.16 -57.52 26.33
N ILE A 1085 -21.17 -56.89 25.68
CA ILE A 1085 -19.98 -57.58 25.16
C ILE A 1085 -19.03 -57.95 26.30
N LEU A 1086 -18.75 -57.03 27.23
CA LEU A 1086 -17.85 -57.27 28.35
C LEU A 1086 -18.31 -58.42 29.25
N ALA A 1087 -19.62 -58.55 29.45
CA ALA A 1087 -20.21 -59.68 30.19
C ALA A 1087 -19.83 -61.05 29.60
N LYS A 1088 -19.58 -61.14 28.28
CA LYS A 1088 -19.17 -62.40 27.63
C LYS A 1088 -17.73 -62.78 27.93
N TYR A 1089 -16.91 -61.86 28.43
CA TYR A 1089 -15.51 -62.09 28.79
C TYR A 1089 -15.33 -62.48 30.27
N GLU A 1090 -16.37 -62.41 31.11
CA GLU A 1090 -16.25 -62.60 32.58
C GLU A 1090 -15.66 -63.97 32.97
N GLU A 1091 -15.99 -65.04 32.24
CA GLU A 1091 -15.42 -66.37 32.48
C GLU A 1091 -14.15 -66.67 31.67
N SER A 1092 -14.04 -66.12 30.46
CA SER A 1092 -12.96 -66.46 29.53
C SER A 1092 -11.70 -65.61 29.68
N ASP A 1093 -11.84 -64.35 30.11
CA ASP A 1093 -10.73 -63.40 30.27
C ASP A 1093 -11.00 -62.41 31.43
N PRO A 1094 -10.85 -62.87 32.69
CA PRO A 1094 -11.14 -62.06 33.87
C PRO A 1094 -10.18 -60.86 34.00
N ASP A 1095 -8.95 -60.96 33.51
CA ASP A 1095 -7.98 -59.86 33.55
C ASP A 1095 -8.40 -58.72 32.60
N TYR A 1096 -8.90 -59.03 31.40
CA TYR A 1096 -9.50 -58.04 30.51
C TYR A 1096 -10.71 -57.35 31.14
N VAL A 1097 -11.62 -58.12 31.75
CA VAL A 1097 -12.80 -57.56 32.43
C VAL A 1097 -12.41 -56.66 33.59
N ASN A 1098 -11.49 -57.09 34.44
CA ASN A 1098 -11.02 -56.31 35.57
C ASN A 1098 -10.35 -55.02 35.10
N GLY A 1099 -9.53 -55.05 34.06
CA GLY A 1099 -8.88 -53.84 33.58
C GLY A 1099 -9.83 -52.85 32.90
N VAL A 1100 -10.88 -53.33 32.21
CA VAL A 1100 -11.93 -52.44 31.69
C VAL A 1100 -12.76 -51.80 32.81
N LYS A 1101 -13.02 -52.52 33.92
CA LYS A 1101 -13.81 -52.02 35.06
C LYS A 1101 -12.99 -51.16 36.03
N GLU A 1102 -11.73 -51.51 36.27
CA GLU A 1102 -10.87 -50.93 37.30
C GLU A 1102 -9.76 -50.03 36.75
N GLY A 1103 -9.52 -50.05 35.43
CA GLY A 1103 -8.41 -49.33 34.79
C GLY A 1103 -7.18 -50.19 34.57
N TRP A 1104 -6.15 -49.62 33.94
CA TRP A 1104 -4.93 -50.31 33.54
C TRP A 1104 -3.68 -49.61 34.05
N SER A 1105 -2.83 -50.32 34.78
CA SER A 1105 -1.43 -49.96 35.00
C SER A 1105 -0.57 -50.46 33.85
N ILE A 1106 0.17 -49.56 33.20
CA ILE A 1106 1.01 -49.88 32.05
C ILE A 1106 2.43 -49.34 32.25
N LEU A 1107 3.42 -50.21 32.13
CA LEU A 1107 4.84 -49.84 32.12
C LEU A 1107 5.38 -49.96 30.70
N PHE A 1108 5.67 -48.83 30.04
CA PHE A 1108 6.27 -48.78 28.72
C PHE A 1108 7.80 -48.72 28.83
N LEU A 1109 8.51 -49.51 28.02
CA LEU A 1109 9.96 -49.54 27.90
C LEU A 1109 10.36 -49.01 26.52
N GLY A 1110 10.97 -47.82 26.48
CA GLY A 1110 11.18 -47.06 25.25
C GLY A 1110 12.02 -47.79 24.19
N GLU A 1111 13.30 -48.08 24.47
CA GLU A 1111 14.22 -48.56 23.42
C GLU A 1111 13.84 -49.95 22.87
N CYS A 1112 13.43 -50.88 23.73
CA CYS A 1112 12.98 -52.21 23.30
C CYS A 1112 11.53 -52.24 22.78
N GLN A 1113 10.79 -51.11 22.90
CA GLN A 1113 9.40 -50.96 22.46
C GLN A 1113 8.48 -52.06 23.00
N LYS A 1114 8.62 -52.36 24.30
CA LYS A 1114 7.79 -53.35 25.00
C LYS A 1114 7.02 -52.67 26.11
N TYR A 1115 5.92 -53.27 26.51
CA TYR A 1115 5.11 -52.80 27.61
C TYR A 1115 4.53 -53.96 28.42
N ILE A 1116 4.14 -53.67 29.65
CA ILE A 1116 3.50 -54.60 30.58
C ILE A 1116 2.19 -53.98 31.00
N ILE A 1117 1.10 -54.74 30.90
CA ILE A 1117 -0.26 -54.28 31.20
C ILE A 1117 -0.79 -55.12 32.36
N CYS A 1118 -1.33 -54.45 33.38
CA CYS A 1118 -2.01 -55.11 34.50
C CYS A 1118 -3.32 -54.39 34.82
N PRO A 1119 -4.39 -55.12 35.17
CA PRO A 1119 -5.64 -54.52 35.60
C PRO A 1119 -5.50 -53.86 36.98
N GLY A 1120 -6.24 -52.77 37.18
CA GLY A 1120 -6.28 -52.00 38.42
C GLY A 1120 -5.05 -51.13 38.65
N ILE A 1121 -4.92 -50.59 39.88
CA ILE A 1121 -3.76 -49.82 40.33
C ILE A 1121 -2.74 -50.78 40.93
N VAL A 1122 -1.58 -50.90 40.29
CA VAL A 1122 -0.47 -51.75 40.74
C VAL A 1122 0.70 -50.89 41.26
N PRO A 1123 1.35 -51.23 42.38
CA PRO A 1123 2.57 -50.53 42.81
C PRO A 1123 3.71 -50.68 41.80
N ARG A 1124 4.53 -49.63 41.61
CA ARG A 1124 5.63 -49.63 40.63
C ARG A 1124 6.62 -50.78 40.84
N ALA A 1125 6.92 -51.11 42.09
CA ALA A 1125 7.81 -52.22 42.46
C ALA A 1125 7.25 -53.61 42.10
N GLU A 1126 5.93 -53.78 42.03
CA GLU A 1126 5.32 -55.03 41.60
C GLU A 1126 5.27 -55.13 40.07
N MET A 1127 5.06 -54.02 39.37
CA MET A 1127 5.12 -53.97 37.91
C MET A 1127 6.51 -54.31 37.38
N ALA A 1128 7.57 -53.81 38.02
CA ALA A 1128 8.95 -54.11 37.64
C ALA A 1128 9.25 -55.63 37.65
N LYS A 1129 8.69 -56.38 38.61
CA LYS A 1129 8.86 -57.84 38.72
C LYS A 1129 8.19 -58.62 37.60
N LYS A 1130 7.23 -58.01 36.89
CA LYS A 1130 6.53 -58.61 35.75
C LYS A 1130 7.23 -58.34 34.42
N VAL A 1131 8.34 -57.58 34.42
CA VAL A 1131 9.19 -57.41 33.23
C VAL A 1131 9.82 -58.76 32.90
N ARG A 1132 9.54 -59.27 31.70
CA ARG A 1132 10.11 -60.54 31.24
C ARG A 1132 11.60 -60.36 30.92
N GLU A 1133 12.42 -61.35 31.29
CA GLU A 1133 13.87 -61.31 31.01
C GLU A 1133 14.20 -61.17 29.52
N ASP A 1134 13.37 -61.71 28.63
CA ASP A 1134 13.59 -61.60 27.19
C ASP A 1134 13.41 -60.17 26.68
N TYR A 1135 12.66 -59.31 27.37
CA TYR A 1135 12.55 -57.88 27.00
C TYR A 1135 13.85 -57.15 27.28
N ILE A 1136 14.49 -57.44 28.41
CA ILE A 1136 15.77 -56.84 28.80
C ILE A 1136 16.88 -57.28 27.83
N LYS A 1137 16.84 -58.55 27.38
CA LYS A 1137 17.80 -59.10 26.41
C LYS A 1137 17.69 -58.52 25.01
N LEU A 1138 16.60 -57.83 24.65
CA LEU A 1138 16.48 -57.15 23.34
C LEU A 1138 17.42 -55.95 23.22
N THR A 1139 17.73 -55.30 24.34
CA THR A 1139 18.58 -54.10 24.39
C THR A 1139 19.53 -54.21 25.58
N PRO A 1140 20.48 -55.16 25.57
CA PRO A 1140 21.27 -55.53 26.75
C PRO A 1140 22.22 -54.41 27.22
N ASP A 1141 22.63 -53.53 26.30
CA ASP A 1141 23.54 -52.42 26.59
C ASP A 1141 22.82 -51.18 27.16
N ILE A 1142 21.48 -51.21 27.30
CA ILE A 1142 20.68 -50.04 27.67
C ILE A 1142 20.28 -50.10 29.14
N THR A 1143 20.60 -49.03 29.88
CA THR A 1143 20.07 -48.82 31.24
C THR A 1143 18.70 -48.15 31.15
N TYR A 1144 17.67 -48.82 31.68
CA TYR A 1144 16.32 -48.25 31.78
C TYR A 1144 16.13 -47.53 33.11
N LEU A 1145 15.74 -46.26 33.03
CA LEU A 1145 15.46 -45.41 34.19
C LEU A 1145 13.97 -45.07 34.24
N TYR A 1146 13.41 -45.02 35.45
CA TYR A 1146 12.16 -44.31 35.69
C TYR A 1146 12.37 -42.80 35.56
N SER A 1147 11.28 -42.04 35.51
CA SER A 1147 11.31 -40.58 35.43
C SER A 1147 12.06 -39.91 36.59
N ASP A 1148 11.98 -40.48 37.80
CA ASP A 1148 12.69 -40.02 39.01
C ASP A 1148 14.21 -40.35 38.99
N GLY A 1149 14.69 -41.01 37.94
CA GLY A 1149 16.09 -41.38 37.74
C GLY A 1149 16.50 -42.70 38.41
N THR A 1150 15.59 -43.40 39.09
CA THR A 1150 15.86 -44.73 39.64
C THR A 1150 15.91 -45.80 38.54
N LYS A 1151 16.71 -46.85 38.72
CA LYS A 1151 16.81 -47.94 37.73
C LYS A 1151 15.54 -48.80 37.78
N VAL A 1152 15.03 -49.19 36.61
CA VAL A 1152 13.85 -50.06 36.48
C VAL A 1152 14.15 -51.48 36.94
N PHE A 1153 15.36 -51.96 36.62
CA PHE A 1153 15.92 -53.23 37.05
C PHE A 1153 17.42 -53.05 37.28
N ASP A 1154 17.96 -53.81 38.24
CA ASP A 1154 19.40 -53.87 38.47
C ASP A 1154 20.11 -54.54 37.29
N GLU A 1155 21.39 -54.22 37.08
CA GLU A 1155 22.19 -54.78 35.97
C GLU A 1155 22.14 -56.31 35.98
N LEU A 1156 21.77 -56.89 34.83
CA LEU A 1156 21.81 -58.35 34.61
C LEU A 1156 23.21 -58.85 34.95
N LYS A 1157 23.31 -59.71 35.98
CA LYS A 1157 24.56 -60.40 36.32
C LYS A 1157 24.95 -61.44 35.28
#